data_AF-A0A8A3PB86-F1
#
_entry.id   AF-A0A8A3PB86-F1
#
_cell.length_a   1.000
_cell.length_b   1.000
_cell.length_c   1.000
_cell.angle_alpha   90.00
_cell.angle_beta   90.00
_cell.angle_gamma   90.00
#
_symmetry.space_group_name_H-M   'P 1'
#
loop_
_entity.id
_entity.type
_entity.pdbx_description
1 polymer ?
#
loop_
_entity_poly.entity_id
_entity_poly.type
_entity_poly.pdbx_seq_one_letter_code
_entity_poly.pdbx_strand_id
1 'polypeptide(L)'
;MAYNQKVEAFREEEYPMMRGKTYLDHAGTTIYAKSLIEKFSSEMVGNLFGNPHSASAPAQLSGFVVDSVREKALRFLGADPAHFDLVFTANATAAIKLVAESFRDLALESSTSGSFWYGYHKDAHTSLVGPREHTHGQHHCFTSDQEVEDWLLGHRSLPGRRDDDEKPGIFAFPGQSNMTGRRLPLSWSSKLRRSTRISHQNTYSLLDAAGLATTTQLDFSDPEAAPDFTVLSFYKIFGFPDLGALIVRRKSAHILTWRKYFGGGTVSSLTVLHEASYHRKDATIHDGLEDGTLPFHSIMALGCAIDVHRDLYGSMENISKHTMLLTRRLYEGLSNLRHSNSRPVCEIYHDATNGHPYTDATTQGATIAFNILRPDGSYVSYSTVEQLANRKDIYVRAGGLCNPGGIASYLKVAPWHFKRAWSAGHRCSESDNTEIINGKPTGVVRASLGAMSILSDVDRFLAFMRDTFVDDPDVRPGEQTVIATAPTRHKSPSSRSPGVVNPVVVNVPGNWPIRKLFPINTKLKRDFRDPPLRRHETRDCEMNLDRPRTSYSTSYHSPAHHLSTGSNDSAIVMSTMEGKYWDEISRRGGGYDESWLPKRERRQSDEKDGGGGGGEKCKGDPSQPTEHKGKRPEKTLSKAKSFWGLNRVVKGRSKGC
;
A
#
# COMPACT_ATOMS: atom_id res chain seq x y z
N MET A 1 -12.61 -16.50 23.55
CA MET A 1 -11.41 -15.69 23.89
C MET A 1 -10.54 -16.51 24.84
N ALA A 2 -9.22 -16.35 24.81
CA ALA A 2 -8.31 -17.00 25.75
C ALA A 2 -6.98 -16.23 25.81
N TYR A 3 -6.42 -16.04 27.00
CA TYR A 3 -5.15 -15.32 27.16
C TYR A 3 -3.97 -16.28 27.01
N ASN A 4 -3.07 -16.01 26.06
CA ASN A 4 -1.86 -16.81 25.87
C ASN A 4 -0.76 -16.41 26.86
N GLN A 5 -0.76 -17.00 28.06
CA GLN A 5 0.26 -16.78 29.10
C GLN A 5 1.70 -17.07 28.64
N LYS A 6 1.90 -17.86 27.57
CA LYS A 6 3.24 -18.08 27.01
C LYS A 6 3.87 -16.78 26.47
N VAL A 7 3.05 -15.84 25.99
CA VAL A 7 3.55 -14.56 25.46
C VAL A 7 4.32 -13.80 26.53
N GLU A 8 3.79 -13.72 27.75
CA GLU A 8 4.49 -13.09 28.90
C GLU A 8 5.82 -13.77 29.20
N ALA A 9 5.88 -15.10 29.15
CA ALA A 9 7.07 -15.87 29.45
C ALA A 9 8.24 -15.63 28.47
N PHE A 10 7.98 -15.46 27.17
CA PHE A 10 9.02 -15.16 26.18
C PHE A 10 9.18 -13.67 25.84
N ARG A 11 8.27 -12.79 26.29
CA ARG A 11 8.19 -11.38 25.87
C ARG A 11 9.51 -10.63 25.97
N GLU A 12 10.19 -10.76 27.10
CA GLU A 12 11.42 -10.03 27.44
C GLU A 12 12.68 -10.62 26.79
N GLU A 13 12.63 -11.87 26.32
CA GLU A 13 13.71 -12.55 25.59
C GLU A 13 13.59 -12.30 24.08
N GLU A 14 12.39 -12.46 23.52
CA GLU A 14 12.15 -12.30 22.08
C GLU A 14 11.97 -10.84 21.64
N TYR A 15 11.55 -9.95 22.54
CA TYR A 15 11.30 -8.55 22.22
C TYR A 15 12.02 -7.57 23.17
N PRO A 16 13.36 -7.68 23.38
CA PRO A 16 14.10 -6.86 24.34
C PRO A 16 14.08 -5.36 23.97
N MET A 17 13.84 -5.01 22.71
CA MET A 17 13.67 -3.61 22.25
C MET A 17 12.42 -2.93 22.82
N MET A 18 11.47 -3.71 23.34
CA MET A 18 10.25 -3.25 24.01
C MET A 18 10.38 -3.18 25.54
N ARG A 19 11.52 -3.55 26.14
CA ARG A 19 11.70 -3.49 27.60
C ARG A 19 11.39 -2.08 28.13
N GLY A 20 10.49 -2.01 29.10
CA GLY A 20 10.06 -0.74 29.70
C GLY A 20 9.21 0.17 28.80
N LYS A 21 8.75 -0.31 27.64
CA LYS A 21 7.99 0.44 26.63
C LYS A 21 6.70 -0.27 26.25
N THR A 22 5.66 0.49 25.92
CA THR A 22 4.37 -0.04 25.45
C THR A 22 4.09 0.48 24.05
N TYR A 23 4.23 -0.40 23.06
CA TYR A 23 3.96 -0.10 21.65
C TYR A 23 2.52 -0.47 21.29
N LEU A 24 1.81 0.46 20.65
CA LEU A 24 0.39 0.35 20.32
C LEU A 24 0.10 0.79 18.86
N ASP A 25 1.10 0.79 17.97
CA ASP A 25 0.93 1.04 16.53
C ASP A 25 1.10 -0.22 15.67
N HIS A 26 0.81 -1.41 16.24
CA HIS A 26 0.90 -2.70 15.56
C HIS A 26 0.10 -2.80 14.25
N ALA A 27 -0.96 -2.01 14.07
CA ALA A 27 -1.71 -1.93 12.81
C ALA A 27 -1.00 -1.10 11.71
N GLY A 28 -0.01 -0.27 12.07
CA GLY A 28 0.92 0.36 11.15
C GLY A 28 1.95 -0.65 10.66
N THR A 29 2.86 -1.02 11.57
CA THR A 29 3.91 -2.05 11.42
C THR A 29 4.05 -2.74 12.78
N THR A 30 4.25 -4.05 12.81
CA THR A 30 4.47 -4.76 14.09
C THR A 30 5.96 -4.87 14.41
N ILE A 31 6.32 -5.34 15.61
CA ILE A 31 7.73 -5.51 16.00
C ILE A 31 8.20 -6.92 15.65
N TYR A 32 9.41 -7.05 15.10
CA TYR A 32 10.02 -8.35 14.78
C TYR A 32 10.58 -9.04 16.03
N ALA A 33 10.57 -10.37 16.02
CA ALA A 33 11.19 -11.18 17.08
C ALA A 33 12.72 -11.19 16.95
N LYS A 34 13.42 -11.32 18.09
CA LYS A 34 14.88 -11.46 18.15
C LYS A 34 15.35 -12.71 17.40
N SER A 35 14.73 -13.86 17.68
CA SER A 35 15.06 -15.15 17.04
C SER A 35 14.89 -15.15 15.52
N LEU A 36 13.98 -14.32 14.99
CA LEU A 36 13.81 -14.10 13.54
C LEU A 36 15.09 -13.52 12.93
N ILE A 37 15.61 -12.44 13.51
CA ILE A 37 16.83 -11.77 13.05
C ILE A 37 18.06 -12.67 13.23
N GLU A 38 18.15 -13.41 14.34
CA GLU A 38 19.24 -14.35 14.59
C GLU A 38 19.22 -15.52 13.58
N LYS A 39 18.06 -16.11 13.30
CA LYS A 39 17.90 -17.17 12.28
C LYS A 39 18.23 -16.65 10.87
N PHE A 40 17.67 -15.50 10.48
CA PHE A 40 17.95 -14.88 9.19
C PHE A 40 19.45 -14.55 9.01
N SER A 41 20.10 -14.02 10.04
CA SER A 41 21.55 -13.75 10.04
C SER A 41 22.36 -15.04 9.89
N SER A 42 21.97 -16.11 10.58
CA SER A 42 22.61 -17.43 10.44
C SER A 42 22.50 -17.97 9.01
N GLU A 43 21.34 -17.87 8.36
CA GLU A 43 21.16 -18.28 6.96
C GLU A 43 21.97 -17.40 5.99
N MET A 44 22.00 -16.09 6.21
CA MET A 44 22.76 -15.13 5.39
C MET A 44 24.28 -15.33 5.48
N VAL A 45 24.81 -15.76 6.62
CA VAL A 45 26.25 -15.98 6.83
C VAL A 45 26.67 -17.41 6.50
N GLY A 46 25.77 -18.39 6.65
CA GLY A 46 26.05 -19.80 6.35
C GLY A 46 26.03 -20.17 4.87
N ASN A 47 25.36 -19.37 4.01
CA ASN A 47 25.12 -19.68 2.61
C ASN A 47 25.71 -18.62 1.66
N LEU A 48 26.06 -19.03 0.44
CA LEU A 48 26.43 -18.12 -0.65
C LEU A 48 25.26 -18.00 -1.64
N PHE A 49 24.50 -16.92 -1.54
CA PHE A 49 23.42 -16.59 -2.48
C PHE A 49 23.92 -15.80 -3.68
N GLY A 50 23.43 -16.13 -4.87
CA GLY A 50 23.75 -15.46 -6.13
C GLY A 50 22.55 -14.73 -6.74
N ASN A 51 22.79 -13.93 -7.77
CA ASN A 51 21.72 -13.35 -8.59
C ASN A 51 20.98 -14.49 -9.33
N PRO A 52 19.67 -14.72 -9.07
CA PRO A 52 18.92 -15.87 -9.60
C PRO A 52 18.80 -15.93 -11.13
N HIS A 53 19.17 -14.88 -11.87
CA HIS A 53 19.25 -14.91 -13.34
C HIS A 53 20.55 -15.54 -13.88
N SER A 54 21.47 -15.99 -13.01
CA SER A 54 22.70 -16.69 -13.39
C SER A 54 22.52 -18.22 -13.35
N ALA A 55 23.27 -18.95 -14.18
CA ALA A 55 23.25 -20.43 -14.15
C ALA A 55 24.09 -21.07 -13.03
N SER A 56 24.71 -20.28 -12.15
CA SER A 56 25.64 -20.77 -11.11
C SER A 56 24.92 -21.39 -9.90
N ALA A 57 25.59 -22.28 -9.17
CA ALA A 57 24.98 -22.94 -8.00
C ALA A 57 24.46 -21.95 -6.92
N PRO A 58 25.15 -20.84 -6.60
CA PRO A 58 24.59 -19.77 -5.74
C PRO A 58 23.27 -19.17 -6.24
N ALA A 59 23.09 -19.06 -7.55
CA ALA A 59 21.88 -18.50 -8.15
C ALA A 59 20.72 -19.52 -8.18
N GLN A 60 21.03 -20.79 -8.44
CA GLN A 60 20.08 -21.90 -8.31
C GLN A 60 19.57 -22.04 -6.87
N LEU A 61 20.46 -21.85 -5.88
CA LEU A 61 20.10 -21.81 -4.46
C LEU A 61 19.15 -20.64 -4.15
N SER A 62 19.43 -19.43 -4.64
CA SER A 62 18.53 -18.27 -4.48
C SER A 62 17.14 -18.53 -5.08
N GLY A 63 17.07 -19.14 -6.26
CA GLY A 63 15.80 -19.51 -6.90
C GLY A 63 15.01 -20.52 -6.05
N PHE A 64 15.64 -21.64 -5.68
CA PHE A 64 15.01 -22.66 -4.84
C PHE A 64 14.49 -22.11 -3.50
N VAL A 65 15.22 -21.19 -2.86
CA VAL A 65 14.77 -20.54 -1.62
C VAL A 65 13.56 -19.63 -1.87
N VAL A 66 13.53 -18.88 -2.97
CA VAL A 66 12.37 -18.06 -3.36
C VAL A 66 11.13 -18.93 -3.57
N ASP A 67 11.25 -20.04 -4.31
CA ASP A 67 10.11 -20.91 -4.62
C ASP A 67 9.60 -21.65 -3.38
N SER A 68 10.53 -22.18 -2.56
CA SER A 68 10.22 -22.82 -1.28
C SER A 68 9.51 -21.88 -0.30
N VAL A 69 9.91 -20.60 -0.24
CA VAL A 69 9.19 -19.61 0.57
C VAL A 69 7.87 -19.17 -0.06
N ARG A 70 7.75 -19.09 -1.40
CA ARG A 70 6.48 -18.79 -2.06
C ARG A 70 5.41 -19.83 -1.68
N GLU A 71 5.77 -21.11 -1.70
CA GLU A 71 4.92 -22.18 -1.18
C GLU A 71 4.67 -22.07 0.34
N LYS A 72 5.70 -21.81 1.16
CA LYS A 72 5.53 -21.66 2.62
C LYS A 72 4.56 -20.52 2.95
N ALA A 73 4.64 -19.40 2.22
CA ALA A 73 3.79 -18.23 2.38
C ALA A 73 2.34 -18.52 1.96
N LEU A 74 2.12 -19.17 0.80
CA LEU A 74 0.79 -19.62 0.39
C LEU A 74 0.13 -20.50 1.47
N ARG A 75 0.84 -21.53 1.95
CA ARG A 75 0.36 -22.46 2.98
C ARG A 75 0.09 -21.76 4.33
N PHE A 76 0.96 -20.83 4.75
CA PHE A 76 0.73 -20.00 5.96
C PHE A 76 -0.54 -19.13 5.84
N LEU A 77 -0.80 -18.60 4.65
CA LEU A 77 -1.97 -17.78 4.35
C LEU A 77 -3.23 -18.62 4.04
N GLY A 78 -3.17 -19.95 4.19
CA GLY A 78 -4.30 -20.86 3.97
C GLY A 78 -4.65 -21.10 2.49
N ALA A 79 -3.82 -20.66 1.55
CA ALA A 79 -4.04 -20.76 0.11
C ALA A 79 -3.32 -21.96 -0.50
N ASP A 80 -4.06 -22.80 -1.23
CA ASP A 80 -3.49 -23.96 -1.93
C ASP A 80 -2.79 -23.56 -3.24
N PRO A 81 -1.50 -23.88 -3.46
CA PRO A 81 -0.79 -23.64 -4.73
C PRO A 81 -1.48 -24.24 -5.97
N ALA A 82 -2.33 -25.26 -5.85
CA ALA A 82 -3.12 -25.81 -6.95
C ALA A 82 -4.21 -24.86 -7.46
N HIS A 83 -4.70 -23.95 -6.61
CA HIS A 83 -5.78 -23.02 -6.91
C HIS A 83 -5.35 -21.54 -6.93
N PHE A 84 -4.24 -21.23 -6.25
CA PHE A 84 -3.70 -19.89 -6.10
C PHE A 84 -2.22 -19.82 -6.50
N ASP A 85 -1.78 -18.62 -6.85
CA ASP A 85 -0.38 -18.27 -7.05
C ASP A 85 -0.04 -17.04 -6.19
N LEU A 86 1.24 -16.80 -5.90
CA LEU A 86 1.70 -15.69 -5.06
C LEU A 86 2.80 -14.90 -5.77
N VAL A 87 2.49 -13.65 -6.07
CA VAL A 87 3.42 -12.68 -6.66
C VAL A 87 4.01 -11.85 -5.51
N PHE A 88 5.32 -11.86 -5.33
CA PHE A 88 5.98 -10.99 -4.36
C PHE A 88 5.96 -9.53 -4.83
N THR A 89 5.70 -8.62 -3.90
CA THR A 89 5.67 -7.17 -4.15
C THR A 89 6.42 -6.43 -3.05
N ALA A 90 6.67 -5.12 -3.22
CA ALA A 90 7.26 -4.31 -2.14
C ALA A 90 6.35 -4.23 -0.91
N ASN A 91 5.04 -4.05 -1.12
CA ASN A 91 4.00 -3.97 -0.10
C ASN A 91 2.60 -4.15 -0.73
N ALA A 92 1.55 -4.14 0.10
CA ALA A 92 0.16 -4.19 -0.37
C ALA A 92 -0.20 -3.07 -1.37
N THR A 93 0.37 -1.87 -1.22
CA THR A 93 0.14 -0.74 -2.14
C THR A 93 0.67 -1.03 -3.55
N ALA A 94 1.85 -1.63 -3.67
CA ALA A 94 2.42 -2.07 -4.94
C ALA A 94 1.56 -3.17 -5.60
N ALA A 95 1.01 -4.09 -4.80
CA ALA A 95 0.09 -5.14 -5.27
C ALA A 95 -1.23 -4.56 -5.80
N ILE A 96 -1.85 -3.61 -5.08
CA ILE A 96 -3.07 -2.90 -5.53
C ILE A 96 -2.80 -2.16 -6.83
N LYS A 97 -1.65 -1.48 -6.93
CA LYS A 97 -1.24 -0.78 -8.16
C LYS A 97 -1.11 -1.76 -9.34
N LEU A 98 -0.42 -2.89 -9.16
CA LEU A 98 -0.25 -3.89 -10.23
C LEU A 98 -1.60 -4.39 -10.78
N VAL A 99 -2.56 -4.69 -9.92
CA VAL A 99 -3.93 -5.07 -10.33
C VAL A 99 -4.59 -3.91 -11.09
N ALA A 100 -4.56 -2.68 -10.56
CA ALA A 100 -5.18 -1.52 -11.21
C ALA A 100 -4.56 -1.17 -12.56
N GLU A 101 -3.24 -1.32 -12.72
CA GLU A 101 -2.54 -1.15 -14.00
C GLU A 101 -2.94 -2.23 -15.01
N SER A 102 -3.14 -3.47 -14.56
CA SER A 102 -3.61 -4.57 -15.41
C SER A 102 -5.02 -4.32 -15.94
N PHE A 103 -5.94 -3.84 -15.09
CA PHE A 103 -7.30 -3.47 -15.50
C PHE A 103 -7.35 -2.24 -16.42
N ARG A 104 -6.50 -1.24 -16.19
CA ARG A 104 -6.31 -0.10 -17.10
C ARG A 104 -5.85 -0.58 -18.47
N ASP A 105 -4.81 -1.41 -18.51
CA ASP A 105 -4.18 -1.85 -19.75
C ASP A 105 -5.08 -2.80 -20.55
N LEU A 106 -5.82 -3.69 -19.88
CA LEU A 106 -6.94 -4.46 -20.44
C LEU A 106 -7.98 -3.54 -21.07
N ALA A 107 -8.49 -2.55 -20.32
CA ALA A 107 -9.59 -1.71 -20.77
C ALA A 107 -9.23 -0.80 -21.96
N LEU A 108 -7.94 -0.48 -22.13
CA LEU A 108 -7.40 0.24 -23.29
C LEU A 108 -7.30 -0.62 -24.55
N GLU A 109 -7.22 -1.94 -24.44
CA GLU A 109 -7.20 -2.88 -25.58
C GLU A 109 -8.59 -3.44 -25.90
N SER A 110 -9.35 -3.84 -24.87
CA SER A 110 -10.55 -4.68 -25.03
C SER A 110 -11.88 -3.95 -24.88
N SER A 111 -11.90 -2.69 -24.40
CA SER A 111 -13.15 -1.99 -24.11
C SER A 111 -13.40 -0.83 -25.08
N THR A 112 -14.62 -0.75 -25.60
CA THR A 112 -15.12 0.38 -26.40
C THR A 112 -15.16 1.72 -25.63
N SER A 113 -14.86 1.71 -24.33
CA SER A 113 -14.85 2.89 -23.46
C SER A 113 -13.44 3.35 -23.04
N GLY A 114 -12.39 2.58 -23.36
CA GLY A 114 -11.01 2.84 -22.93
C GLY A 114 -10.79 2.83 -21.42
N SER A 115 -11.72 2.30 -20.62
CA SER A 115 -11.73 2.42 -19.16
C SER A 115 -12.43 1.24 -18.48
N PHE A 116 -12.12 1.00 -17.20
CA PHE A 116 -12.75 0.01 -16.34
C PHE A 116 -13.56 0.69 -15.21
N TRP A 117 -14.42 -0.06 -14.53
CA TRP A 117 -15.19 0.43 -13.37
C TRP A 117 -14.54 0.06 -12.02
N TYR A 118 -14.58 0.95 -11.04
CA TYR A 118 -14.00 0.71 -9.71
C TYR A 118 -14.97 1.01 -8.56
N GLY A 119 -15.48 -0.04 -7.91
CA GLY A 119 -16.25 0.07 -6.68
C GLY A 119 -15.36 -0.14 -5.45
N TYR A 120 -15.39 0.75 -4.45
CA TYR A 120 -14.61 0.59 -3.22
C TYR A 120 -15.38 0.98 -1.95
N HIS A 121 -15.16 0.30 -0.83
CA HIS A 121 -15.83 0.63 0.44
C HIS A 121 -15.19 1.83 1.17
N LYS A 122 -15.96 2.66 1.88
CA LYS A 122 -15.48 3.85 2.62
C LYS A 122 -14.36 3.60 3.64
N ASP A 123 -14.26 2.38 4.16
CA ASP A 123 -13.19 1.95 5.09
C ASP A 123 -11.85 1.71 4.40
N ALA A 124 -11.81 1.73 3.06
CA ALA A 124 -10.61 1.56 2.25
C ALA A 124 -9.42 2.38 2.79
N HIS A 125 -8.27 1.71 2.85
CA HIS A 125 -6.99 2.39 3.02
C HIS A 125 -6.71 3.30 1.81
N THR A 126 -5.95 4.38 1.97
CA THR A 126 -5.66 5.34 0.88
C THR A 126 -5.09 4.65 -0.39
N SER A 127 -4.29 3.59 -0.22
CA SER A 127 -3.79 2.75 -1.32
C SER A 127 -4.90 2.10 -2.16
N LEU A 128 -6.02 1.73 -1.52
CA LEU A 128 -7.20 1.12 -2.13
C LEU A 128 -8.24 2.18 -2.61
N VAL A 129 -8.03 3.46 -2.31
CA VAL A 129 -8.76 4.58 -2.92
C VAL A 129 -8.10 4.99 -4.24
N GLY A 130 -6.77 4.92 -4.34
CA GLY A 130 -5.96 5.36 -5.49
C GLY A 130 -6.38 4.81 -6.87
N PRO A 131 -6.73 3.53 -7.05
CA PRO A 131 -7.07 2.96 -8.36
C PRO A 131 -8.21 3.66 -9.09
N ARG A 132 -9.10 4.36 -8.36
CA ARG A 132 -10.21 5.13 -8.95
C ARG A 132 -9.73 6.18 -9.96
N GLU A 133 -8.51 6.71 -9.81
CA GLU A 133 -7.98 7.75 -10.71
C GLU A 133 -7.66 7.18 -12.11
N HIS A 134 -7.62 5.85 -12.28
CA HIS A 134 -7.50 5.18 -13.58
C HIS A 134 -8.84 4.90 -14.28
N THR A 135 -9.98 5.31 -13.71
CA THR A 135 -11.34 5.01 -14.24
C THR A 135 -11.97 6.12 -15.07
N HIS A 136 -11.28 7.25 -15.25
CA HIS A 136 -11.85 8.46 -15.86
C HIS A 136 -13.20 8.92 -15.23
N GLY A 137 -13.39 8.64 -13.94
CA GLY A 137 -14.61 8.96 -13.17
C GLY A 137 -15.63 7.83 -13.05
N GLN A 138 -15.39 6.66 -13.66
CA GLN A 138 -16.26 5.48 -13.56
C GLN A 138 -16.00 4.69 -12.26
N HIS A 139 -16.24 5.32 -11.11
CA HIS A 139 -16.04 4.70 -9.80
C HIS A 139 -17.15 5.03 -8.80
N HIS A 140 -17.37 4.11 -7.85
CA HIS A 140 -18.32 4.28 -6.75
C HIS A 140 -17.66 4.06 -5.39
N CYS A 141 -18.03 4.86 -4.40
CA CYS A 141 -17.59 4.70 -3.01
C CYS A 141 -18.78 4.25 -2.17
N PHE A 142 -18.80 2.97 -1.77
CA PHE A 142 -19.86 2.41 -0.94
C PHE A 142 -19.79 2.99 0.47
N THR A 143 -20.91 3.55 0.91
CA THR A 143 -21.04 4.32 2.16
C THR A 143 -21.48 3.46 3.35
N SER A 144 -21.92 2.23 3.12
CA SER A 144 -22.23 1.24 4.14
C SER A 144 -22.15 -0.18 3.59
N ASP A 145 -22.01 -1.14 4.50
CA ASP A 145 -22.06 -2.58 4.20
C ASP A 145 -23.42 -2.97 3.59
N GLN A 146 -24.52 -2.34 4.02
CA GLN A 146 -25.84 -2.51 3.41
C GLN A 146 -25.88 -2.02 1.95
N GLU A 147 -25.16 -0.95 1.60
CA GLU A 147 -25.11 -0.49 0.21
C GLU A 147 -24.40 -1.50 -0.71
N VAL A 148 -23.42 -2.24 -0.18
CA VAL A 148 -22.78 -3.35 -0.90
C VAL A 148 -23.76 -4.52 -1.06
N GLU A 149 -24.48 -4.90 0.00
CA GLU A 149 -25.49 -5.97 -0.06
C GLU A 149 -26.63 -5.63 -1.04
N ASP A 150 -27.19 -4.40 -0.96
CA ASP A 150 -28.22 -3.90 -1.86
C ASP A 150 -27.75 -3.89 -3.33
N TRP A 151 -26.46 -3.69 -3.59
CA TRP A 151 -25.88 -3.77 -4.93
C TRP A 151 -25.63 -5.22 -5.39
N LEU A 152 -25.09 -6.09 -4.54
CA LEU A 152 -24.82 -7.49 -4.89
C LEU A 152 -26.10 -8.29 -5.15
N LEU A 153 -27.14 -8.05 -4.35
CA LEU A 153 -28.52 -8.48 -4.62
C LEU A 153 -29.13 -7.67 -5.78
N GLY A 154 -28.69 -6.42 -5.91
CA GLY A 154 -29.08 -5.44 -6.94
C GLY A 154 -30.52 -4.99 -6.83
N HIS A 155 -30.92 -4.70 -5.58
CA HIS A 155 -31.95 -3.74 -5.25
C HIS A 155 -31.49 -2.29 -5.58
N ARG A 156 -30.18 -2.09 -5.82
CA ARG A 156 -29.54 -0.83 -6.21
C ARG A 156 -28.63 -1.03 -7.44
N SER A 157 -28.94 -0.37 -8.56
CA SER A 157 -27.97 -0.10 -9.64
C SER A 157 -27.05 1.08 -9.25
N LEU A 158 -25.84 1.14 -9.81
CA LEU A 158 -24.80 2.09 -9.38
C LEU A 158 -24.46 3.18 -10.42
N PRO A 159 -23.98 4.36 -9.99
CA PRO A 159 -23.43 5.36 -10.89
C PRO A 159 -22.30 4.78 -11.75
N GLY A 160 -22.36 4.99 -13.07
CA GLY A 160 -21.32 4.57 -14.01
C GLY A 160 -21.24 3.06 -14.29
N ARG A 161 -22.17 2.24 -13.77
CA ARG A 161 -22.28 0.80 -14.12
C ARG A 161 -23.76 0.42 -14.32
N ARG A 162 -24.14 0.03 -15.53
CA ARG A 162 -25.45 -0.60 -15.78
C ARG A 162 -25.39 -2.08 -15.39
N ASP A 163 -26.54 -2.69 -15.11
CA ASP A 163 -26.64 -4.13 -14.84
C ASP A 163 -26.20 -5.00 -16.05
N ASP A 164 -26.30 -4.46 -17.27
CA ASP A 164 -25.89 -5.05 -18.55
C ASP A 164 -24.53 -4.53 -19.07
N ASP A 165 -23.74 -3.82 -18.25
CA ASP A 165 -22.45 -3.25 -18.66
C ASP A 165 -21.31 -4.29 -18.62
N GLU A 166 -21.00 -4.88 -19.78
CA GLU A 166 -19.91 -5.84 -20.01
C GLU A 166 -18.50 -5.29 -19.74
N LYS A 167 -18.33 -3.99 -19.46
CA LYS A 167 -17.02 -3.39 -19.12
C LYS A 167 -16.36 -4.12 -17.94
N PRO A 168 -15.04 -4.37 -17.96
CA PRO A 168 -14.31 -4.89 -16.81
C PRO A 168 -14.49 -4.03 -15.56
N GLY A 169 -14.62 -4.67 -14.40
CA GLY A 169 -14.76 -4.00 -13.11
C GLY A 169 -13.90 -4.61 -12.02
N ILE A 170 -13.55 -3.80 -11.02
CA ILE A 170 -13.01 -4.25 -9.74
C ILE A 170 -13.98 -3.84 -8.63
N PHE A 171 -14.27 -4.76 -7.71
CA PHE A 171 -14.88 -4.45 -6.42
C PHE A 171 -13.84 -4.67 -5.31
N ALA A 172 -13.49 -3.58 -4.61
CA ALA A 172 -12.37 -3.53 -3.69
C ALA A 172 -12.81 -3.20 -2.25
N PHE A 173 -12.37 -3.99 -1.28
CA PHE A 173 -12.69 -3.75 0.13
C PHE A 173 -11.57 -4.25 1.06
N PRO A 174 -11.34 -3.58 2.20
CA PRO A 174 -10.46 -4.10 3.23
C PRO A 174 -11.15 -5.21 4.01
N GLY A 175 -10.45 -6.30 4.29
CA GLY A 175 -10.93 -7.33 5.23
C GLY A 175 -11.02 -6.81 6.67
N GLN A 176 -10.22 -5.78 7.01
CA GLN A 176 -10.24 -5.10 8.29
C GLN A 176 -9.93 -3.60 8.13
N SER A 177 -10.77 -2.74 8.70
CA SER A 177 -10.55 -1.28 8.69
C SER A 177 -9.28 -0.91 9.46
N ASN A 178 -8.32 -0.28 8.79
CA ASN A 178 -7.09 0.21 9.41
C ASN A 178 -7.34 1.37 10.41
N MET A 179 -8.53 1.99 10.40
CA MET A 179 -8.96 2.95 11.42
C MET A 179 -9.53 2.25 12.66
N THR A 180 -10.70 1.62 12.53
CA THR A 180 -11.52 1.15 13.68
C THR A 180 -11.31 -0.31 14.04
N GLY A 181 -10.48 -1.04 13.29
CA GLY A 181 -10.31 -2.49 13.46
C GLY A 181 -11.50 -3.34 13.05
N ARG A 182 -12.66 -2.76 12.69
CA ARG A 182 -13.84 -3.55 12.29
C ARG A 182 -13.55 -4.41 11.06
N ARG A 183 -14.11 -5.62 10.99
CA ARG A 183 -13.94 -6.57 9.89
C ARG A 183 -15.15 -6.54 8.96
N LEU A 184 -14.92 -6.62 7.66
CA LEU A 184 -15.95 -6.51 6.64
C LEU A 184 -16.35 -7.90 6.11
N PRO A 185 -17.58 -8.11 5.61
CA PRO A 185 -18.05 -9.43 5.18
C PRO A 185 -17.26 -10.02 4.01
N LEU A 186 -16.31 -10.92 4.30
CA LEU A 186 -15.51 -11.64 3.30
C LEU A 186 -16.38 -12.42 2.28
N SER A 187 -17.62 -12.76 2.66
CA SER A 187 -18.61 -13.40 1.78
C SER A 187 -18.91 -12.60 0.50
N TRP A 188 -18.64 -11.29 0.45
CA TRP A 188 -18.94 -10.45 -0.71
C TRP A 188 -18.27 -10.93 -2.01
N SER A 189 -17.03 -11.44 -1.97
CA SER A 189 -16.37 -12.04 -3.13
C SER A 189 -17.18 -13.21 -3.71
N SER A 190 -17.68 -14.08 -2.82
CA SER A 190 -18.51 -15.23 -3.18
C SER A 190 -19.91 -14.84 -3.68
N LYS A 191 -20.50 -13.76 -3.14
CA LYS A 191 -21.79 -13.21 -3.58
C LYS A 191 -21.68 -12.56 -4.96
N LEU A 192 -20.61 -11.80 -5.20
CA LEU A 192 -20.30 -11.19 -6.50
C LEU A 192 -20.17 -12.26 -7.59
N ARG A 193 -19.31 -13.26 -7.37
CA ARG A 193 -19.03 -14.34 -8.33
C ARG A 193 -20.28 -15.17 -8.70
N ARG A 194 -21.19 -15.37 -7.74
CA ARG A 194 -22.46 -16.11 -7.95
C ARG A 194 -23.60 -15.24 -8.47
N SER A 195 -23.41 -13.92 -8.65
CA SER A 195 -24.46 -13.02 -9.14
C SER A 195 -24.63 -13.14 -10.65
N THR A 196 -25.86 -13.35 -11.13
CA THR A 196 -26.17 -13.61 -12.55
C THR A 196 -26.19 -12.37 -13.44
N ARG A 197 -25.89 -11.18 -12.89
CA ARG A 197 -25.80 -9.94 -13.68
C ARG A 197 -24.55 -9.92 -14.56
N ILE A 198 -24.70 -9.48 -15.80
CA ILE A 198 -23.60 -9.35 -16.77
C ILE A 198 -22.48 -8.48 -16.21
N SER A 199 -22.83 -7.32 -15.62
CA SER A 199 -21.82 -6.44 -15.01
C SER A 199 -21.15 -7.04 -13.77
N HIS A 200 -21.75 -8.02 -13.09
CA HIS A 200 -21.09 -8.73 -11.98
C HIS A 200 -20.20 -9.86 -12.48
N GLN A 201 -20.58 -10.55 -13.54
CA GLN A 201 -19.77 -11.60 -14.17
C GLN A 201 -18.44 -11.06 -14.74
N ASN A 202 -18.38 -9.80 -15.21
CA ASN A 202 -17.12 -9.12 -15.51
C ASN A 202 -16.65 -8.16 -14.39
N THR A 203 -16.87 -8.50 -13.12
CA THR A 203 -16.28 -7.79 -11.97
C THR A 203 -15.50 -8.74 -11.06
N TYR A 204 -14.26 -8.36 -10.75
CA TYR A 204 -13.35 -9.15 -9.94
C TYR A 204 -13.19 -8.55 -8.55
N SER A 205 -13.00 -9.40 -7.54
CA SER A 205 -12.86 -8.98 -6.14
C SER A 205 -11.40 -8.74 -5.73
N LEU A 206 -11.14 -7.59 -5.11
CA LEU A 206 -9.82 -7.17 -4.60
C LEU A 206 -9.89 -6.96 -3.09
N LEU A 207 -9.40 -7.94 -2.32
CA LEU A 207 -9.38 -7.92 -0.86
C LEU A 207 -8.07 -7.30 -0.34
N ASP A 208 -8.14 -6.19 0.40
CA ASP A 208 -7.03 -5.71 1.21
C ASP A 208 -7.01 -6.44 2.57
N ALA A 209 -6.18 -7.47 2.66
CA ALA A 209 -5.98 -8.28 3.84
C ALA A 209 -4.85 -7.75 4.76
N ALA A 210 -4.19 -6.64 4.43
CA ALA A 210 -3.01 -6.17 5.16
C ALA A 210 -3.30 -5.83 6.63
N GLY A 211 -4.53 -5.38 6.95
CA GLY A 211 -5.00 -5.22 8.33
C GLY A 211 -5.49 -6.53 8.97
N LEU A 212 -6.14 -7.39 8.19
CA LEU A 212 -6.81 -8.61 8.66
C LEU A 212 -5.81 -9.73 9.05
N ALA A 213 -4.78 -9.93 8.23
CA ALA A 213 -3.79 -11.00 8.40
C ALA A 213 -2.86 -10.81 9.61
N THR A 214 -2.95 -9.66 10.30
CA THR A 214 -2.21 -9.39 11.55
C THR A 214 -2.69 -10.27 12.72
N THR A 215 -3.98 -10.62 12.73
CA THR A 215 -4.69 -11.16 13.90
C THR A 215 -5.82 -12.11 13.49
N THR A 216 -5.67 -12.78 12.34
CA THR A 216 -6.63 -13.73 11.77
C THR A 216 -5.92 -14.73 10.87
N GLN A 217 -6.36 -15.98 10.87
CA GLN A 217 -6.05 -16.89 9.77
C GLN A 217 -6.83 -16.42 8.53
N LEU A 218 -6.17 -16.28 7.38
CA LEU A 218 -6.90 -16.13 6.12
C LEU A 218 -7.39 -17.52 5.66
N ASP A 219 -8.58 -17.54 5.06
CA ASP A 219 -9.25 -18.75 4.60
C ASP A 219 -9.45 -18.69 3.07
N PHE A 220 -8.90 -19.68 2.38
CA PHE A 220 -9.05 -19.91 0.95
C PHE A 220 -9.47 -21.37 0.66
N SER A 221 -10.05 -22.05 1.66
CA SER A 221 -10.44 -23.47 1.58
C SER A 221 -11.54 -23.76 0.54
N ASP A 222 -12.35 -22.76 0.19
CA ASP A 222 -13.22 -22.74 -0.98
C ASP A 222 -12.67 -21.78 -2.06
N PRO A 223 -12.03 -22.29 -3.13
CA PRO A 223 -11.53 -21.49 -4.24
C PRO A 223 -12.58 -20.75 -5.07
N GLU A 224 -13.87 -21.06 -4.92
CA GLU A 224 -14.96 -20.34 -5.59
C GLU A 224 -15.54 -19.23 -4.71
N ALA A 225 -15.55 -19.39 -3.38
CA ALA A 225 -15.87 -18.30 -2.45
C ALA A 225 -14.74 -17.28 -2.29
N ALA A 226 -13.49 -17.70 -2.44
CA ALA A 226 -12.30 -16.87 -2.29
C ALA A 226 -12.28 -15.61 -3.18
N PRO A 227 -11.57 -14.54 -2.78
CA PRO A 227 -11.31 -13.38 -3.63
C PRO A 227 -10.51 -13.74 -4.90
N ASP A 228 -10.63 -12.92 -5.93
CA ASP A 228 -9.84 -13.04 -7.16
C ASP A 228 -8.39 -12.60 -6.93
N PHE A 229 -8.25 -11.50 -6.19
CA PHE A 229 -6.98 -10.88 -5.83
C PHE A 229 -7.00 -10.57 -4.33
N THR A 230 -5.99 -10.99 -3.58
CA THR A 230 -5.81 -10.61 -2.17
C THR A 230 -4.44 -10.01 -1.96
N VAL A 231 -4.37 -8.86 -1.29
CA VAL A 231 -3.12 -8.11 -1.07
C VAL A 231 -2.77 -8.03 0.41
N LEU A 232 -1.47 -8.10 0.72
CA LEU A 232 -0.96 -7.97 2.08
C LEU A 232 0.48 -7.44 2.15
N SER A 233 0.88 -7.04 3.37
CA SER A 233 2.23 -6.62 3.73
C SER A 233 2.74 -7.48 4.89
N PHE A 234 3.85 -8.19 4.71
CA PHE A 234 4.38 -9.14 5.71
C PHE A 234 4.94 -8.44 6.96
N TYR A 235 5.49 -7.22 6.83
CA TYR A 235 5.92 -6.42 7.98
C TYR A 235 4.79 -6.07 8.97
N LYS A 236 3.51 -6.18 8.57
CA LYS A 236 2.37 -6.03 9.50
C LYS A 236 2.12 -7.28 10.34
N ILE A 237 2.54 -8.45 9.87
CA ILE A 237 2.40 -9.75 10.55
C ILE A 237 3.65 -10.06 11.38
N PHE A 238 4.83 -9.80 10.82
CA PHE A 238 6.12 -10.25 11.38
C PHE A 238 7.09 -9.13 11.77
N GLY A 239 6.81 -7.86 11.43
CA GLY A 239 7.68 -6.70 11.68
C GLY A 239 8.93 -6.60 10.80
N PHE A 240 9.38 -7.72 10.25
CA PHE A 240 10.40 -7.87 9.23
C PHE A 240 10.14 -9.20 8.51
N PRO A 241 10.34 -9.32 7.18
CA PRO A 241 10.89 -8.34 6.24
C PRO A 241 9.89 -7.27 5.77
N ASP A 242 10.46 -6.16 5.26
CA ASP A 242 9.75 -5.22 4.38
C ASP A 242 9.49 -5.88 3.02
N LEU A 243 8.35 -6.55 2.92
CA LEU A 243 7.90 -7.32 1.76
C LEU A 243 6.36 -7.37 1.73
N GLY A 244 5.78 -7.49 0.55
CA GLY A 244 4.35 -7.71 0.34
C GLY A 244 4.06 -8.87 -0.59
N ALA A 245 2.77 -9.15 -0.77
CA ALA A 245 2.29 -10.16 -1.71
C ALA A 245 0.96 -9.77 -2.36
N LEU A 246 0.78 -10.25 -3.59
CA LEU A 246 -0.49 -10.41 -4.27
C LEU A 246 -0.76 -11.92 -4.42
N ILE A 247 -1.77 -12.43 -3.72
CA ILE A 247 -2.32 -13.76 -3.95
C ILE A 247 -3.30 -13.64 -5.13
N VAL A 248 -3.12 -14.49 -6.13
CA VAL A 248 -3.93 -14.53 -7.36
C VAL A 248 -4.67 -15.86 -7.44
N ARG A 249 -6.00 -15.82 -7.52
CA ARG A 249 -6.83 -16.99 -7.87
C ARG A 249 -6.53 -17.39 -9.32
N ARG A 250 -6.02 -18.60 -9.57
CA ARG A 250 -5.49 -19.00 -10.91
C ARG A 250 -6.48 -18.79 -12.06
N LYS A 251 -7.77 -19.09 -11.84
CA LYS A 251 -8.86 -18.85 -12.82
C LYS A 251 -8.99 -17.37 -13.23
N SER A 252 -8.63 -16.44 -12.36
CA SER A 252 -8.76 -14.98 -12.55
C SER A 252 -7.46 -14.32 -13.01
N ALA A 253 -6.36 -15.07 -13.12
CA ALA A 253 -5.04 -14.56 -13.48
C ALA A 253 -4.93 -14.03 -14.93
N HIS A 254 -5.82 -14.48 -15.81
CA HIS A 254 -5.91 -14.06 -17.22
C HIS A 254 -6.21 -12.55 -17.41
N ILE A 255 -6.55 -11.83 -16.33
CA ILE A 255 -6.66 -10.36 -16.33
C ILE A 255 -5.29 -9.68 -16.16
N LEU A 256 -4.37 -10.30 -15.40
CA LEU A 256 -3.06 -9.70 -15.10
C LEU A 256 -2.08 -9.78 -16.29
N THR A 257 -2.31 -10.71 -17.22
CA THR A 257 -1.53 -10.84 -18.46
C THR A 257 -1.68 -9.64 -19.41
N TRP A 258 -2.74 -8.84 -19.26
CA TRP A 258 -2.99 -7.63 -20.06
C TRP A 258 -2.15 -6.41 -19.67
N ARG A 259 -1.45 -6.45 -18.53
CA ARG A 259 -0.49 -5.42 -18.13
C ARG A 259 0.51 -5.16 -19.26
N LYS A 260 0.78 -3.90 -19.60
CA LYS A 260 1.70 -3.53 -20.71
C LYS A 260 3.15 -3.33 -20.26
N TYR A 261 3.37 -2.97 -18.99
CA TYR A 261 4.72 -2.85 -18.44
C TYR A 261 5.38 -4.22 -18.26
N PHE A 262 6.70 -4.27 -18.45
CA PHE A 262 7.55 -5.40 -18.14
C PHE A 262 8.94 -4.90 -17.69
N GLY A 263 9.57 -5.63 -16.76
CA GLY A 263 10.96 -5.44 -16.40
C GLY A 263 11.91 -6.46 -17.05
N GLY A 264 13.16 -6.48 -16.58
CA GLY A 264 13.97 -7.70 -16.68
C GLY A 264 13.34 -8.83 -15.84
N GLY A 265 13.77 -10.07 -16.02
CA GLY A 265 13.25 -11.21 -15.25
C GLY A 265 11.87 -11.71 -15.72
N THR A 266 10.96 -10.83 -16.16
CA THR A 266 9.60 -11.17 -16.65
C THR A 266 9.50 -11.44 -18.16
N VAL A 267 10.62 -11.37 -18.88
CA VAL A 267 10.68 -11.44 -20.35
C VAL A 267 11.53 -12.63 -20.79
N SER A 268 11.06 -13.36 -21.80
CA SER A 268 11.73 -14.51 -22.41
C SER A 268 12.48 -14.14 -23.71
N SER A 269 12.03 -13.11 -24.43
CA SER A 269 12.73 -12.54 -25.59
C SER A 269 12.35 -11.06 -25.78
N LEU A 270 13.30 -10.24 -26.26
CA LEU A 270 13.11 -8.80 -26.52
C LEU A 270 13.91 -8.37 -27.76
N THR A 271 13.21 -7.81 -28.75
CA THR A 271 13.79 -7.14 -29.91
C THR A 271 13.61 -5.64 -29.76
N VAL A 272 14.70 -4.87 -29.86
CA VAL A 272 14.69 -3.40 -29.70
C VAL A 272 15.04 -2.67 -31.02
N LEU A 273 15.75 -3.35 -31.92
CA LEU A 273 16.18 -2.79 -33.21
C LEU A 273 15.31 -3.34 -34.34
N HIS A 274 15.07 -2.51 -35.36
CA HIS A 274 14.16 -2.75 -36.49
C HIS A 274 12.68 -2.82 -36.07
N GLU A 275 12.25 -3.90 -35.39
CA GLU A 275 10.86 -4.09 -34.96
C GLU A 275 10.78 -4.35 -33.44
N ALA A 276 10.20 -3.39 -32.72
CA ALA A 276 10.05 -3.46 -31.27
C ALA A 276 9.02 -4.55 -30.89
N SER A 277 9.51 -5.66 -30.34
CA SER A 277 8.70 -6.83 -29.98
C SER A 277 9.23 -7.48 -28.70
N TYR A 278 8.34 -8.03 -27.87
CA TYR A 278 8.73 -8.75 -26.66
C TYR A 278 7.81 -9.95 -26.42
N HIS A 279 8.38 -10.99 -25.81
CA HIS A 279 7.64 -12.13 -25.27
C HIS A 279 7.79 -12.11 -23.75
N ARG A 280 6.67 -12.01 -23.03
CA ARG A 280 6.63 -12.21 -21.58
C ARG A 280 6.88 -13.68 -21.25
N LYS A 281 7.35 -13.98 -20.05
CA LYS A 281 7.28 -15.34 -19.50
C LYS A 281 5.82 -15.72 -19.19
N ASP A 282 5.50 -16.98 -19.44
CA ASP A 282 4.15 -17.55 -19.31
C ASP A 282 4.12 -18.88 -18.52
N ALA A 283 5.28 -19.35 -18.03
CA ALA A 283 5.41 -20.60 -17.27
C ALA A 283 4.65 -20.60 -15.93
N THR A 284 4.62 -19.46 -15.22
CA THR A 284 3.81 -19.24 -14.01
C THR A 284 3.18 -17.84 -14.05
N ILE A 285 2.24 -17.57 -13.15
CA ILE A 285 1.60 -16.24 -13.07
C ILE A 285 2.56 -15.21 -12.49
N HIS A 286 3.38 -15.62 -11.51
CA HIS A 286 4.36 -14.74 -10.88
C HIS A 286 5.55 -14.42 -11.82
N ASP A 287 5.99 -15.38 -12.65
CA ASP A 287 7.06 -15.18 -13.64
C ASP A 287 6.79 -14.03 -14.62
N GLY A 288 5.52 -13.76 -14.94
CA GLY A 288 5.11 -12.67 -15.83
C GLY A 288 4.94 -11.31 -15.15
N LEU A 289 5.06 -11.24 -13.82
CA LEU A 289 4.65 -10.09 -13.00
C LEU A 289 5.72 -9.61 -12.00
N GLU A 290 6.66 -10.46 -11.62
CA GLU A 290 7.77 -10.16 -10.69
C GLU A 290 8.90 -9.40 -11.41
N ASP A 291 8.66 -8.12 -11.75
CA ASP A 291 9.61 -7.28 -12.51
C ASP A 291 10.98 -7.14 -11.81
N GLY A 292 12.05 -7.49 -12.53
CA GLY A 292 13.44 -7.33 -12.12
C GLY A 292 14.02 -8.56 -11.43
N THR A 293 15.03 -8.32 -10.58
CA THR A 293 15.55 -9.34 -9.67
C THR A 293 14.81 -9.23 -8.34
N LEU A 294 14.08 -10.28 -7.97
CA LEU A 294 13.38 -10.35 -6.69
C LEU A 294 14.30 -10.08 -5.49
N PRO A 295 13.78 -9.51 -4.38
CA PRO A 295 14.54 -9.34 -3.15
C PRO A 295 14.69 -10.68 -2.41
N PHE A 296 15.46 -11.61 -2.97
CA PHE A 296 15.57 -13.00 -2.50
C PHE A 296 16.07 -13.12 -1.05
N HIS A 297 16.89 -12.18 -0.56
CA HIS A 297 17.24 -12.08 0.86
C HIS A 297 16.00 -11.76 1.75
N SER A 298 15.16 -10.81 1.35
CA SER A 298 13.91 -10.50 2.06
C SER A 298 12.93 -11.67 1.98
N ILE A 299 12.87 -12.38 0.86
CA ILE A 299 12.05 -13.59 0.73
C ILE A 299 12.59 -14.69 1.67
N MET A 300 13.89 -14.90 1.78
CA MET A 300 14.46 -15.82 2.77
C MET A 300 14.14 -15.40 4.23
N ALA A 301 14.16 -14.09 4.53
CA ALA A 301 13.74 -13.56 5.83
C ALA A 301 12.26 -13.87 6.13
N LEU A 302 11.36 -13.78 5.15
CA LEU A 302 9.97 -14.23 5.28
C LEU A 302 9.90 -15.73 5.59
N GLY A 303 10.74 -16.55 4.94
CA GLY A 303 10.87 -17.98 5.21
C GLY A 303 11.27 -18.28 6.66
N CYS A 304 12.11 -17.44 7.27
CA CYS A 304 12.48 -17.50 8.68
C CYS A 304 11.36 -17.00 9.60
N ALA A 305 10.70 -15.90 9.22
CA ALA A 305 9.62 -15.25 9.95
C ALA A 305 8.41 -16.15 10.17
N ILE A 306 7.95 -16.85 9.13
CA ILE A 306 6.83 -17.79 9.22
C ILE A 306 7.13 -18.92 10.21
N ASP A 307 8.37 -19.42 10.25
CA ASP A 307 8.76 -20.46 11.21
C ASP A 307 8.74 -19.92 12.64
N VAL A 308 9.51 -18.87 12.91
CA VAL A 308 9.61 -18.27 14.27
C VAL A 308 8.24 -17.86 14.80
N HIS A 309 7.40 -17.28 13.96
CA HIS A 309 6.05 -16.88 14.34
C HIS A 309 5.14 -18.08 14.68
N ARG A 310 5.23 -19.18 13.92
CA ARG A 310 4.57 -20.46 14.28
C ARG A 310 5.13 -21.01 15.60
N ASP A 311 6.45 -20.97 15.78
CA ASP A 311 7.11 -21.61 16.92
C ASP A 311 6.84 -20.85 18.24
N LEU A 312 6.68 -19.52 18.19
CA LEU A 312 6.30 -18.68 19.34
C LEU A 312 4.78 -18.71 19.65
N TYR A 313 3.92 -18.59 18.64
CA TYR A 313 2.47 -18.36 18.84
C TYR A 313 1.58 -19.60 18.56
N GLY A 314 2.12 -20.62 17.90
CA GLY A 314 1.41 -21.82 17.45
C GLY A 314 0.55 -21.58 16.21
N SER A 315 -0.44 -20.70 16.29
CA SER A 315 -1.39 -20.44 15.21
C SER A 315 -1.93 -19.00 15.22
N MET A 316 -2.42 -18.53 14.07
CA MET A 316 -3.15 -17.26 13.96
C MET A 316 -4.43 -17.24 14.81
N GLU A 317 -5.02 -18.41 15.08
CA GLU A 317 -6.21 -18.54 15.93
C GLU A 317 -5.89 -18.25 17.40
N ASN A 318 -4.74 -18.72 17.91
CA ASN A 318 -4.25 -18.39 19.25
C ASN A 318 -4.02 -16.89 19.40
N ILE A 319 -3.39 -16.27 18.40
CA ILE A 319 -3.17 -14.81 18.35
C ILE A 319 -4.52 -14.10 18.40
N SER A 320 -5.47 -14.46 17.53
CA SER A 320 -6.80 -13.85 17.48
C SER A 320 -7.54 -13.95 18.82
N LYS A 321 -7.51 -15.11 19.47
CA LYS A 321 -8.11 -15.35 20.80
C LYS A 321 -7.50 -14.49 21.92
N HIS A 322 -6.19 -14.24 21.84
CA HIS A 322 -5.40 -13.47 22.81
C HIS A 322 -5.51 -11.95 22.59
N THR A 323 -5.28 -11.47 21.36
CA THR A 323 -5.39 -10.03 21.04
C THR A 323 -6.82 -9.53 21.19
N MET A 324 -7.84 -10.35 20.92
CA MET A 324 -9.23 -9.98 21.19
C MET A 324 -9.50 -9.82 22.71
N LEU A 325 -8.94 -10.67 23.57
CA LEU A 325 -9.09 -10.51 25.03
C LEU A 325 -8.45 -9.22 25.53
N LEU A 326 -7.24 -8.89 25.04
CA LEU A 326 -6.57 -7.63 25.36
C LEU A 326 -7.34 -6.41 24.84
N THR A 327 -7.85 -6.48 23.61
CA THR A 327 -8.62 -5.40 22.99
C THR A 327 -9.94 -5.17 23.71
N ARG A 328 -10.62 -6.24 24.14
CA ARG A 328 -11.82 -6.15 24.98
C ARG A 328 -11.53 -5.43 26.29
N ARG A 329 -10.48 -5.81 27.02
CA ARG A 329 -10.07 -5.14 28.27
C ARG A 329 -9.75 -3.67 28.05
N LEU A 330 -9.03 -3.35 26.97
CA LEU A 330 -8.69 -1.98 26.60
C LEU A 330 -9.96 -1.17 26.29
N TYR A 331 -10.91 -1.73 25.52
CA TYR A 331 -12.19 -1.10 25.22
C TYR A 331 -13.04 -0.88 26.48
N GLU A 332 -13.20 -1.89 27.33
CA GLU A 332 -13.96 -1.80 28.59
C GLU A 332 -13.33 -0.76 29.53
N GLY A 333 -11.98 -0.72 29.61
CA GLY A 333 -11.26 0.27 30.39
C GLY A 333 -11.49 1.71 29.90
N LEU A 334 -11.25 1.97 28.60
CA LEU A 334 -11.44 3.29 28.00
C LEU A 334 -12.91 3.75 28.06
N SER A 335 -13.86 2.84 27.80
CA SER A 335 -15.31 3.12 27.84
C SER A 335 -15.80 3.50 29.23
N ASN A 336 -15.09 3.13 30.29
CA ASN A 336 -15.44 3.41 31.69
C ASN A 336 -14.72 4.63 32.29
N LEU A 337 -13.76 5.25 31.60
CA LEU A 337 -13.11 6.48 32.09
C LEU A 337 -14.12 7.65 32.12
N ARG A 338 -14.27 8.28 33.28
CA ARG A 338 -15.18 9.41 33.53
C ARG A 338 -14.44 10.57 34.18
N HIS A 339 -14.85 11.77 33.81
CA HIS A 339 -14.52 13.01 34.49
C HIS A 339 -15.26 13.13 35.83
N SER A 340 -14.82 14.06 36.70
CA SER A 340 -15.51 14.35 37.98
C SER A 340 -17.00 14.67 37.79
N ASN A 341 -17.33 15.35 36.69
CA ASN A 341 -18.69 15.69 36.27
C ASN A 341 -19.46 14.55 35.55
N SER A 342 -18.98 13.31 35.67
CA SER A 342 -19.57 12.09 35.08
C SER A 342 -19.63 12.04 33.54
N ARG A 343 -18.96 12.95 32.82
CA ARG A 343 -18.80 12.86 31.36
C ARG A 343 -17.72 11.84 30.96
N PRO A 344 -17.83 11.18 29.80
CA PRO A 344 -16.78 10.27 29.30
C PRO A 344 -15.50 11.04 28.93
N VAL A 345 -14.34 10.43 29.23
CA VAL A 345 -13.01 10.95 28.84
C VAL A 345 -12.68 10.60 27.38
N CYS A 346 -13.31 9.56 26.81
CA CYS A 346 -13.05 9.08 25.45
C CYS A 346 -14.33 9.02 24.62
N GLU A 347 -14.30 9.58 23.41
CA GLU A 347 -15.25 9.24 22.34
C GLU A 347 -14.61 8.12 21.50
N ILE A 348 -15.16 6.90 21.55
CA ILE A 348 -14.62 5.73 20.84
C ILE A 348 -15.40 5.51 19.55
N TYR A 349 -14.68 5.33 18.44
CA TYR A 349 -15.27 5.12 17.11
C TYR A 349 -15.30 3.62 16.77
N HIS A 350 -16.49 3.03 16.83
CA HIS A 350 -16.77 1.65 16.40
C HIS A 350 -17.99 1.61 15.46
N ASP A 351 -18.29 0.45 14.88
CA ASP A 351 -19.53 0.28 14.12
C ASP A 351 -20.76 0.41 15.02
N ALA A 352 -21.70 1.28 14.66
CA ALA A 352 -22.91 1.54 15.43
C ALA A 352 -23.97 0.43 15.29
N THR A 353 -23.80 -0.49 14.34
CA THR A 353 -24.66 -1.67 14.17
C THR A 353 -24.32 -2.78 15.18
N ASN A 354 -23.14 -2.76 15.79
CA ASN A 354 -22.73 -3.74 16.79
C ASN A 354 -23.06 -3.25 18.21
N GLY A 355 -24.06 -3.87 18.85
CA GLY A 355 -24.44 -3.59 20.24
C GLY A 355 -23.42 -4.07 21.29
N HIS A 356 -22.51 -4.96 20.91
CA HIS A 356 -21.42 -5.49 21.75
C HIS A 356 -20.09 -5.42 20.99
N PRO A 357 -19.55 -4.21 20.76
CA PRO A 357 -18.28 -4.06 20.05
C PRO A 357 -17.14 -4.68 20.86
N TYR A 358 -16.13 -5.20 20.18
CA TYR A 358 -14.96 -5.88 20.78
C TYR A 358 -15.29 -7.13 21.62
N THR A 359 -16.43 -7.80 21.39
CA THR A 359 -16.73 -9.11 22.01
C THR A 359 -16.57 -10.31 21.07
N ASP A 360 -16.34 -10.10 19.77
CA ASP A 360 -16.17 -11.15 18.77
C ASP A 360 -14.98 -10.88 17.85
N ALA A 361 -14.20 -11.92 17.56
CA ALA A 361 -13.06 -11.88 16.66
C ALA A 361 -13.44 -11.95 15.18
N THR A 362 -14.61 -12.49 14.80
CA THR A 362 -14.98 -12.53 13.36
C THR A 362 -15.31 -11.13 12.82
N THR A 363 -15.94 -10.28 13.65
CA THR A 363 -16.39 -8.93 13.31
C THR A 363 -15.41 -7.81 13.72
N GLN A 364 -14.44 -8.07 14.61
CA GLN A 364 -13.56 -7.02 15.14
C GLN A 364 -12.10 -7.49 15.30
N GLY A 365 -11.18 -6.63 14.87
CA GLY A 365 -9.74 -6.79 15.04
C GLY A 365 -9.17 -5.99 16.22
N ALA A 366 -7.88 -6.19 16.48
CA ALA A 366 -7.16 -5.67 17.64
C ALA A 366 -6.75 -4.19 17.50
N THR A 367 -7.70 -3.30 17.24
CA THR A 367 -7.47 -1.86 17.00
C THR A 367 -8.68 -1.06 17.45
N ILE A 368 -8.43 0.02 18.18
CA ILE A 368 -9.44 0.96 18.69
C ILE A 368 -9.05 2.37 18.24
N ALA A 369 -9.97 3.06 17.57
CA ALA A 369 -9.86 4.49 17.27
C ALA A 369 -10.73 5.30 18.25
N PHE A 370 -10.20 6.40 18.77
CA PHE A 370 -10.89 7.26 19.72
C PHE A 370 -10.35 8.70 19.68
N ASN A 371 -11.08 9.63 20.29
CA ASN A 371 -10.55 10.94 20.66
C ASN A 371 -10.76 11.17 22.16
N ILE A 372 -9.94 12.06 22.73
CA ILE A 372 -10.01 12.42 24.16
C ILE A 372 -10.80 13.71 24.32
N LEU A 373 -11.71 13.71 25.29
CA LEU A 373 -12.53 14.84 25.70
C LEU A 373 -11.95 15.48 26.98
N ARG A 374 -12.32 16.74 27.23
CA ARG A 374 -12.14 17.44 28.49
C ARG A 374 -13.46 17.50 29.27
N PRO A 375 -13.47 17.88 30.56
CA PRO A 375 -14.71 18.03 31.34
C PRO A 375 -15.75 18.95 30.71
N ASP A 376 -15.33 19.99 29.98
CA ASP A 376 -16.22 20.92 29.26
C ASP A 376 -16.85 20.32 27.99
N GLY A 377 -16.34 19.19 27.50
CA GLY A 377 -16.74 18.51 26.27
C GLY A 377 -15.92 18.89 25.04
N SER A 378 -14.87 19.71 25.19
CA SER A 378 -13.93 20.04 24.12
C SER A 378 -12.92 18.91 23.88
N TYR A 379 -12.45 18.76 22.64
CA TYR A 379 -11.46 17.74 22.28
C TYR A 379 -10.03 18.15 22.68
N VAL A 380 -9.25 17.20 23.16
CA VAL A 380 -7.78 17.31 23.23
C VAL A 380 -7.21 17.10 21.83
N SER A 381 -6.16 17.83 21.47
CA SER A 381 -5.48 17.67 20.18
C SER A 381 -4.82 16.30 20.08
N TYR A 382 -4.92 15.61 18.94
CA TYR A 382 -4.41 14.25 18.81
C TYR A 382 -2.87 14.21 18.91
N SER A 383 -2.16 15.24 18.44
CA SER A 383 -0.70 15.32 18.62
C SER A 383 -0.30 15.64 20.06
N THR A 384 -1.14 16.36 20.82
CA THR A 384 -0.96 16.55 22.26
C THR A 384 -1.00 15.21 22.99
N VAL A 385 -1.96 14.33 22.64
CA VAL A 385 -2.04 12.98 23.22
C VAL A 385 -0.82 12.15 22.85
N GLU A 386 -0.40 12.15 21.59
CA GLU A 386 0.79 11.43 21.11
C GLU A 386 2.07 11.91 21.81
N GLN A 387 2.26 13.23 21.95
CA GLN A 387 3.39 13.81 22.68
C GLN A 387 3.40 13.43 24.17
N LEU A 388 2.23 13.39 24.83
CA LEU A 388 2.12 13.00 26.24
C LEU A 388 2.38 11.50 26.43
N ALA A 389 1.90 10.66 25.52
CA ALA A 389 2.16 9.21 25.51
C ALA A 389 3.67 8.93 25.29
N ASN A 390 4.29 9.61 24.31
CA ASN A 390 5.72 9.48 24.01
C ASN A 390 6.60 9.83 25.24
N ARG A 391 6.20 10.82 26.06
CA ARG A 391 6.89 11.18 27.34
C ARG A 391 6.73 10.13 28.45
N LYS A 392 5.96 9.06 28.23
CA LYS A 392 5.70 7.95 29.16
C LYS A 392 6.14 6.60 28.57
N ASP A 393 6.90 6.62 27.47
CA ASP A 393 7.30 5.44 26.69
C ASP A 393 6.11 4.58 26.23
N ILE A 394 5.04 5.27 25.82
CA ILE A 394 3.82 4.72 25.24
C ILE A 394 3.72 5.25 23.80
N TYR A 395 3.70 4.36 22.81
CA TYR A 395 3.70 4.74 21.40
C TYR A 395 2.38 4.36 20.74
N VAL A 396 1.45 5.31 20.67
CA VAL A 396 0.19 5.22 19.91
C VAL A 396 0.35 5.90 18.55
N ARG A 397 -0.65 5.76 17.67
CA ARG A 397 -0.70 6.52 16.41
C ARG A 397 -1.77 7.61 16.45
N ALA A 398 -1.39 8.85 16.20
CA ALA A 398 -2.31 9.95 16.01
C ALA A 398 -2.45 10.39 14.53
N GLY A 399 -3.43 11.25 14.28
CA GLY A 399 -3.59 12.00 13.04
C GLY A 399 -4.85 11.68 12.25
N GLY A 400 -4.93 12.22 11.03
CA GLY A 400 -6.04 12.00 10.11
C GLY A 400 -6.19 10.55 9.61
N LEU A 401 -5.22 9.66 9.89
CA LEU A 401 -5.10 8.28 9.41
C LEU A 401 -5.21 8.11 7.88
N CYS A 402 -4.93 6.90 7.41
CA CYS A 402 -4.95 6.56 5.98
C CYS A 402 -6.30 5.94 5.56
N ASN A 403 -7.42 6.39 6.14
CA ASN A 403 -8.78 5.87 5.90
C ASN A 403 -9.78 7.01 5.72
N PRO A 404 -9.70 7.78 4.62
CA PRO A 404 -10.37 9.08 4.50
C PRO A 404 -11.91 9.01 4.53
N GLY A 405 -12.51 7.94 3.98
CA GLY A 405 -13.97 7.75 4.01
C GLY A 405 -14.49 7.42 5.42
N GLY A 406 -13.77 6.57 6.16
CA GLY A 406 -14.03 6.30 7.57
C GLY A 406 -13.94 7.56 8.43
N ILE A 407 -12.84 8.32 8.32
CA ILE A 407 -12.58 9.53 9.10
C ILE A 407 -13.65 10.61 8.87
N ALA A 408 -14.02 10.87 7.61
CA ALA A 408 -15.10 11.81 7.29
C ALA A 408 -16.46 11.36 7.88
N SER A 409 -16.73 10.04 7.87
CA SER A 409 -17.96 9.46 8.39
C SER A 409 -18.04 9.52 9.92
N TYR A 410 -17.04 8.98 10.62
CA TYR A 410 -17.06 8.83 12.09
C TYR A 410 -16.98 10.19 12.80
N LEU A 411 -16.12 11.10 12.33
CA LEU A 411 -15.99 12.45 12.90
C LEU A 411 -17.14 13.38 12.47
N LYS A 412 -18.05 12.91 11.60
CA LYS A 412 -19.19 13.65 11.05
C LYS A 412 -18.72 14.98 10.42
N VAL A 413 -17.62 14.95 9.67
CA VAL A 413 -16.97 16.11 9.07
C VAL A 413 -17.38 16.23 7.60
N ALA A 414 -18.13 17.28 7.27
CA ALA A 414 -18.62 17.49 5.91
C ALA A 414 -17.44 17.70 4.92
N PRO A 415 -17.51 17.23 3.66
CA PRO A 415 -16.40 17.32 2.70
C PRO A 415 -15.86 18.73 2.46
N TRP A 416 -16.70 19.77 2.63
CA TRP A 416 -16.28 21.17 2.50
C TRP A 416 -15.44 21.67 3.70
N HIS A 417 -15.54 21.06 4.89
CA HIS A 417 -14.61 21.32 5.99
C HIS A 417 -13.19 20.90 5.62
N PHE A 418 -12.99 19.70 5.05
CA PHE A 418 -11.66 19.25 4.61
C PHE A 418 -11.09 20.14 3.49
N LYS A 419 -11.91 20.54 2.52
CA LYS A 419 -11.48 21.53 1.49
C LYS A 419 -11.09 22.87 2.12
N ARG A 420 -11.84 23.37 3.09
CA ARG A 420 -11.52 24.61 3.83
C ARG A 420 -10.25 24.48 4.67
N ALA A 421 -10.05 23.34 5.33
CA ALA A 421 -8.86 23.02 6.11
C ALA A 421 -7.61 23.00 5.20
N TRP A 422 -7.68 22.31 4.06
CA TRP A 422 -6.60 22.23 3.08
C TRP A 422 -6.21 23.61 2.54
N SER A 423 -7.20 24.45 2.21
CA SER A 423 -7.00 25.84 1.80
C SER A 423 -6.49 26.76 2.93
N ALA A 424 -6.69 26.37 4.20
CA ALA A 424 -6.13 27.03 5.37
C ALA A 424 -4.74 26.49 5.77
N GLY A 425 -4.17 25.55 5.00
CA GLY A 425 -2.82 25.02 5.18
C GLY A 425 -2.74 23.57 5.66
N HIS A 426 -3.85 22.96 6.13
CA HIS A 426 -3.84 21.60 6.69
C HIS A 426 -3.27 20.56 5.72
N ARG A 427 -2.32 19.73 6.20
CA ARG A 427 -1.78 18.56 5.50
C ARG A 427 -1.87 17.34 6.42
N CYS A 428 -1.88 16.15 5.83
CA CYS A 428 -2.02 14.89 6.58
C CYS A 428 -0.84 14.55 7.51
N SER A 429 0.21 15.37 7.52
CA SER A 429 1.46 15.19 8.28
C SER A 429 1.94 16.47 8.99
N GLU A 430 1.21 17.59 8.90
CA GLU A 430 1.62 18.89 9.45
C GLU A 430 0.54 19.41 10.41
N SER A 431 0.91 19.57 11.68
CA SER A 431 -0.02 19.68 12.83
C SER A 431 -0.47 21.10 13.18
N ASP A 432 0.12 22.14 12.58
CA ASP A 432 -0.05 23.51 13.06
C ASP A 432 -1.50 24.00 12.92
N ASN A 433 -2.15 24.20 14.07
CA ASN A 433 -3.43 24.87 14.28
C ASN A 433 -4.65 24.33 13.48
N THR A 434 -4.58 23.10 12.96
CA THR A 434 -5.65 22.52 12.11
C THR A 434 -6.19 21.17 12.58
N GLU A 435 -5.83 20.73 13.79
CA GLU A 435 -6.31 19.46 14.38
C GLU A 435 -7.77 19.51 14.87
N ILE A 436 -8.27 20.69 15.23
CA ILE A 436 -9.63 20.91 15.69
C ILE A 436 -10.19 22.12 14.95
N ILE A 437 -11.22 21.91 14.13
CA ILE A 437 -11.83 22.93 13.26
C ILE A 437 -13.32 23.03 13.60
N ASN A 438 -13.78 24.23 13.97
CA ASN A 438 -15.15 24.50 14.43
C ASN A 438 -15.60 23.55 15.56
N GLY A 439 -14.70 23.22 16.48
CA GLY A 439 -14.96 22.31 17.61
C GLY A 439 -15.00 20.82 17.25
N LYS A 440 -14.73 20.42 16.00
CA LYS A 440 -14.59 19.02 15.59
C LYS A 440 -13.14 18.64 15.31
N PRO A 441 -12.67 17.45 15.73
CA PRO A 441 -11.34 16.98 15.38
C PRO A 441 -11.25 16.65 13.87
N THR A 442 -10.06 16.77 13.30
CA THR A 442 -9.74 16.38 11.91
C THR A 442 -9.05 15.01 11.80
N GLY A 443 -8.77 14.38 12.94
CA GLY A 443 -8.15 13.06 13.07
C GLY A 443 -8.57 12.34 14.35
N VAL A 444 -7.85 11.27 14.68
CA VAL A 444 -8.08 10.42 15.86
C VAL A 444 -6.77 10.00 16.51
N VAL A 445 -6.86 9.43 17.70
CA VAL A 445 -5.83 8.55 18.28
C VAL A 445 -6.24 7.09 18.02
N ARG A 446 -5.26 6.27 17.66
CA ARG A 446 -5.41 4.82 17.41
C ARG A 446 -4.46 4.05 18.32
N ALA A 447 -5.04 3.15 19.11
CA ALA A 447 -4.30 2.11 19.82
C ALA A 447 -4.57 0.76 19.12
N SER A 448 -3.53 -0.03 18.89
CA SER A 448 -3.58 -1.30 18.18
C SER A 448 -2.60 -2.29 18.78
N LEU A 449 -3.07 -3.52 19.04
CA LEU A 449 -2.36 -4.55 19.80
C LEU A 449 -1.88 -5.65 18.84
N GLY A 450 -0.67 -6.16 19.08
CA GLY A 450 -0.04 -7.22 18.29
C GLY A 450 0.01 -8.57 19.02
N ALA A 451 0.49 -9.60 18.33
CA ALA A 451 0.63 -10.96 18.89
C ALA A 451 1.47 -11.02 20.18
N MET A 452 2.42 -10.10 20.33
CA MET A 452 3.30 -9.95 21.49
C MET A 452 2.75 -9.05 22.61
N SER A 453 1.68 -8.27 22.39
CA SER A 453 1.16 -7.37 23.44
C SER A 453 0.70 -8.18 24.66
N ILE A 454 0.84 -7.63 25.87
CA ILE A 454 0.47 -8.33 27.12
C ILE A 454 -0.47 -7.50 28.00
N LEU A 455 -1.03 -8.08 29.06
CA LEU A 455 -1.98 -7.38 29.94
C LEU A 455 -1.38 -6.11 30.57
N SER A 456 -0.09 -6.10 30.89
CA SER A 456 0.59 -4.91 31.41
C SER A 456 0.75 -3.79 30.39
N ASP A 457 0.76 -4.08 29.07
CA ASP A 457 0.73 -3.03 28.03
C ASP A 457 -0.63 -2.30 28.06
N VAL A 458 -1.73 -3.06 28.16
CA VAL A 458 -3.09 -2.51 28.28
C VAL A 458 -3.25 -1.74 29.59
N ASP A 459 -2.77 -2.28 30.71
CA ASP A 459 -2.96 -1.67 32.02
C ASP A 459 -2.10 -0.42 32.21
N ARG A 460 -0.87 -0.41 31.68
CA ARG A 460 -0.03 0.81 31.63
C ARG A 460 -0.68 1.89 30.77
N PHE A 461 -1.32 1.53 29.66
CA PHE A 461 -2.05 2.49 28.85
C PHE A 461 -3.28 3.05 29.57
N LEU A 462 -4.09 2.19 30.21
CA LEU A 462 -5.25 2.61 30.99
C LEU A 462 -4.88 3.45 32.21
N ALA A 463 -3.74 3.18 32.86
CA ALA A 463 -3.17 4.04 33.89
C ALA A 463 -2.78 5.41 33.33
N PHE A 464 -1.96 5.47 32.27
CA PHE A 464 -1.61 6.73 31.59
C PHE A 464 -2.85 7.56 31.20
N MET A 465 -3.88 6.92 30.66
CA MET A 465 -5.13 7.57 30.26
C MET A 465 -5.91 8.15 31.45
N ARG A 466 -5.91 7.46 32.60
CA ARG A 466 -6.46 7.98 33.85
C ARG A 466 -5.63 9.16 34.35
N ASP A 467 -4.35 8.91 34.62
CA ASP A 467 -3.43 9.81 35.31
C ASP A 467 -3.12 11.11 34.53
N THR A 468 -3.43 11.15 33.23
CA THR A 468 -3.15 12.29 32.34
C THR A 468 -4.41 13.05 31.88
N PHE A 469 -5.59 12.41 31.86
CA PHE A 469 -6.80 12.98 31.25
C PHE A 469 -8.07 12.91 32.10
N VAL A 470 -8.10 12.14 33.20
CA VAL A 470 -9.14 12.31 34.23
C VAL A 470 -8.80 13.56 35.06
N ASP A 471 -9.79 14.38 35.35
CA ASP A 471 -9.67 15.52 36.24
C ASP A 471 -9.79 15.08 37.71
N ASP A 472 -8.77 15.44 38.49
CA ASP A 472 -8.75 15.26 39.94
C ASP A 472 -9.72 16.26 40.60
N PRO A 473 -10.72 15.80 41.39
CA PRO A 473 -11.69 16.68 42.03
C PRO A 473 -11.10 17.58 43.13
N ASP A 474 -9.95 17.22 43.72
CA ASP A 474 -9.30 18.02 44.77
C ASP A 474 -8.34 19.09 44.21
N VAL A 475 -7.92 18.96 42.94
CA VAL A 475 -7.09 19.97 42.26
C VAL A 475 -7.96 21.13 41.76
N ARG A 476 -7.83 22.29 42.42
CA ARG A 476 -8.59 23.49 42.06
C ARG A 476 -8.27 23.94 40.61
N PRO A 477 -9.24 24.47 39.84
CA PRO A 477 -9.05 24.87 38.43
C PRO A 477 -7.97 25.93 38.11
N GLY A 478 -7.22 26.42 39.11
CA GLY A 478 -6.09 27.33 38.93
C GLY A 478 -4.70 26.66 39.00
N GLU A 479 -4.60 25.39 39.45
CA GLU A 479 -3.31 24.69 39.63
C GLU A 479 -3.04 23.60 38.58
N GLN A 480 -4.01 23.29 37.70
CA GLN A 480 -3.68 22.62 36.45
C GLN A 480 -2.68 23.49 35.69
N THR A 481 -1.44 23.01 35.58
CA THR A 481 -0.36 23.76 34.94
C THR A 481 -0.72 23.98 33.48
N VAL A 482 -1.15 25.21 33.14
CA VAL A 482 -1.38 25.61 31.76
C VAL A 482 -0.02 25.59 31.07
N ILE A 483 0.28 24.49 30.39
CA ILE A 483 1.43 24.38 29.48
C ILE A 483 1.10 25.19 28.22
N ALA A 484 1.02 26.51 28.41
CA ALA A 484 0.99 27.48 27.34
C ALA A 484 2.32 27.33 26.60
N THR A 485 2.27 26.76 25.40
CA THR A 485 3.39 26.78 24.46
C THR A 485 3.81 28.23 24.25
N ALA A 486 4.96 28.60 24.83
CA ALA A 486 5.44 29.98 24.79
C ALA A 486 5.57 30.43 23.33
N PRO A 487 5.03 31.61 22.95
CA PRO A 487 5.04 32.05 21.57
C PRO A 487 6.49 32.19 21.10
N THR A 488 6.83 31.48 20.02
CA THR A 488 8.15 31.49 19.42
C THR A 488 8.48 32.90 18.95
N ARG A 489 9.39 33.58 19.67
CA ARG A 489 9.86 34.92 19.30
C ARG A 489 10.48 34.89 17.90
N HIS A 490 9.76 35.40 16.91
CA HIS A 490 10.32 35.69 15.59
C HIS A 490 11.56 36.57 15.74
N LYS A 491 12.74 36.02 15.44
CA LYS A 491 13.93 36.83 15.18
C LYS A 491 13.77 37.39 13.77
N SER A 492 13.77 38.72 13.64
CA SER A 492 13.93 39.38 12.36
C SER A 492 15.31 39.03 11.76
N PRO A 493 15.42 38.91 10.42
CA PRO A 493 16.68 38.55 9.78
C PRO A 493 17.65 39.73 9.84
N SER A 494 18.67 39.63 10.70
CA SER A 494 19.82 40.54 10.66
C SER A 494 20.73 40.18 9.49
N SER A 495 21.12 41.17 8.70
CA SER A 495 22.06 40.99 7.61
C SER A 495 23.45 40.64 8.14
N ARG A 496 24.08 39.63 7.53
CA ARG A 496 25.52 39.36 7.65
C ARG A 496 26.12 39.15 6.27
N SER A 497 27.30 39.71 6.07
CA SER A 497 28.09 39.62 4.85
C SER A 497 28.67 38.21 4.65
N PRO A 498 29.01 37.83 3.39
CA PRO A 498 29.60 36.52 3.11
C PRO A 498 31.02 36.42 3.69
N GLY A 499 31.22 35.56 4.68
CA GLY A 499 32.52 35.12 5.16
C GLY A 499 33.00 33.87 4.44
N VAL A 500 34.32 33.73 4.26
CA VAL A 500 34.95 32.60 3.56
C VAL A 500 34.74 31.29 4.32
N VAL A 501 34.39 30.21 3.60
CA VAL A 501 34.28 28.86 4.14
C VAL A 501 35.60 28.13 3.94
N ASN A 502 36.27 27.77 5.04
CA ASN A 502 37.37 26.81 5.05
C ASN A 502 36.82 25.38 5.23
N PRO A 503 37.45 24.34 4.63
CA PRO A 503 36.99 22.96 4.77
C PRO A 503 37.18 22.43 6.20
N VAL A 504 36.15 21.82 6.76
CA VAL A 504 36.21 21.15 8.07
C VAL A 504 36.78 19.74 7.88
N VAL A 505 37.99 19.51 8.39
CA VAL A 505 38.59 18.17 8.45
C VAL A 505 37.96 17.38 9.60
N VAL A 506 37.22 16.32 9.26
CA VAL A 506 36.63 15.42 10.26
C VAL A 506 37.65 14.34 10.64
N ASN A 507 38.38 14.57 11.73
CA ASN A 507 39.26 13.57 12.31
C ASN A 507 38.44 12.46 13.01
N VAL A 508 38.38 11.28 12.39
CA VAL A 508 37.77 10.08 12.99
C VAL A 508 38.74 9.47 14.01
N PRO A 509 38.35 9.24 15.28
CA PRO A 509 39.21 8.56 16.25
C PRO A 509 39.46 7.10 15.86
N GLY A 510 40.66 6.81 15.37
CA GLY A 510 41.04 5.46 14.95
C GLY A 510 41.34 4.55 16.15
N ASN A 511 40.41 3.66 16.49
CA ASN A 511 40.68 2.41 17.21
C ASN A 511 39.46 1.46 17.15
N TRP A 512 39.24 0.82 16.00
CA TRP A 512 38.33 -0.33 15.89
C TRP A 512 39.14 -1.64 15.89
N PRO A 513 38.83 -2.63 16.74
CA PRO A 513 39.67 -3.81 16.88
C PRO A 513 39.52 -4.75 15.67
N ILE A 514 40.50 -4.70 14.76
CA ILE A 514 40.61 -5.65 13.64
C ILE A 514 40.91 -7.04 14.21
N ARG A 515 39.88 -7.87 14.36
CA ARG A 515 40.06 -9.31 14.59
C ARG A 515 40.72 -9.91 13.34
N LYS A 516 41.78 -10.69 13.54
CA LYS A 516 42.54 -11.34 12.46
C LYS A 516 41.62 -12.18 11.57
N LEU A 517 41.87 -12.18 10.25
CA LEU A 517 41.15 -13.03 9.32
C LEU A 517 41.33 -14.51 9.73
N PHE A 518 40.22 -15.24 9.82
CA PHE A 518 40.26 -16.69 9.89
C PHE A 518 40.54 -17.25 8.49
N PRO A 519 41.46 -18.22 8.32
CA PRO A 519 41.70 -18.84 7.03
C PRO A 519 40.52 -19.72 6.61
N ILE A 520 40.02 -19.51 5.39
CA ILE A 520 38.91 -20.29 4.82
C ILE A 520 39.40 -21.73 4.56
N ASN A 521 38.84 -22.70 5.28
CA ASN A 521 39.21 -24.12 5.14
C ASN A 521 38.29 -24.81 4.12
N THR A 522 38.77 -24.98 2.88
CA THR A 522 38.02 -25.56 1.76
C THR A 522 37.99 -27.10 1.72
N LYS A 523 38.34 -27.79 2.82
CA LYS A 523 38.38 -29.26 2.88
C LYS A 523 37.22 -29.88 3.65
N LEU A 524 36.10 -30.12 2.96
CA LEU A 524 35.15 -31.14 3.40
C LEU A 524 35.86 -32.51 3.40
N LYS A 525 35.94 -33.16 4.55
CA LYS A 525 36.09 -34.61 4.61
C LYS A 525 34.70 -35.23 4.38
N ARG A 526 34.61 -36.15 3.43
CA ARG A 526 33.51 -37.13 3.38
C ARG A 526 33.86 -38.26 4.35
N ASP A 527 32.98 -38.54 5.29
CA ASP A 527 32.90 -39.85 5.93
C ASP A 527 31.60 -40.53 5.48
N PHE A 528 31.72 -41.76 4.97
CA PHE A 528 30.59 -42.60 4.58
C PHE A 528 30.44 -43.72 5.60
N ARG A 529 29.31 -43.74 6.32
CA ARG A 529 28.78 -44.92 7.00
C ARG A 529 27.32 -44.71 7.43
N ASP A 530 26.41 -45.14 6.54
CA ASP A 530 25.31 -46.08 6.80
C ASP A 530 24.08 -45.80 5.89
N PRO A 531 23.39 -46.84 5.38
CA PRO A 531 22.43 -46.68 4.28
C PRO A 531 20.96 -46.52 4.72
N PRO A 532 20.19 -45.59 4.12
CA PRO A 532 18.73 -45.62 4.20
C PRO A 532 18.13 -46.69 3.27
N LEU A 533 16.92 -47.14 3.59
CA LEU A 533 16.24 -48.26 2.92
C LEU A 533 15.71 -47.94 1.51
N ARG A 534 15.37 -49.01 0.78
CA ARG A 534 14.89 -49.01 -0.62
C ARG A 534 13.76 -47.99 -0.86
N ARG A 535 13.87 -47.22 -1.94
CA ARG A 535 12.70 -46.58 -2.59
C ARG A 535 12.04 -47.56 -3.56
N HIS A 536 10.75 -47.37 -3.80
CA HIS A 536 10.04 -47.98 -4.93
C HIS A 536 10.49 -47.40 -6.26
N GLU A 537 10.32 -48.18 -7.32
CA GLU A 537 10.60 -47.81 -8.70
C GLU A 537 9.61 -46.76 -9.21
N THR A 538 10.12 -45.74 -9.90
CA THR A 538 9.34 -44.90 -10.83
C THR A 538 10.13 -44.79 -12.13
N ARG A 539 9.43 -45.01 -13.25
CA ARG A 539 10.01 -45.33 -14.56
C ARG A 539 10.82 -44.21 -15.18
N ASP A 540 11.78 -44.59 -16.01
CA ASP A 540 12.53 -43.73 -16.90
C ASP A 540 11.63 -43.03 -17.93
N CYS A 541 11.98 -41.79 -18.26
CA CYS A 541 11.59 -41.10 -19.49
C CYS A 541 12.86 -40.46 -20.05
N GLU A 542 13.22 -40.80 -21.28
CA GLU A 542 14.46 -40.33 -21.92
C GLU A 542 14.39 -38.83 -22.26
N MET A 543 15.42 -38.07 -21.91
CA MET A 543 15.60 -36.70 -22.39
C MET A 543 16.55 -36.68 -23.58
N ASN A 544 16.02 -36.36 -24.76
CA ASN A 544 16.83 -36.13 -25.96
C ASN A 544 17.78 -34.94 -25.76
N LEU A 545 19.08 -35.18 -25.93
CA LEU A 545 20.14 -34.18 -25.86
C LEU A 545 20.46 -33.65 -27.25
N ASP A 546 19.86 -32.51 -27.65
CA ASP A 546 20.35 -31.79 -28.83
C ASP A 546 20.05 -30.28 -28.81
N ARG A 547 21.01 -29.48 -28.32
CA ARG A 547 21.15 -28.03 -28.64
C ARG A 547 22.62 -27.62 -28.60
N PRO A 548 23.13 -26.89 -29.62
CA PRO A 548 24.53 -26.49 -29.70
C PRO A 548 24.89 -25.37 -28.72
N ARG A 549 26.16 -25.34 -28.29
CA ARG A 549 26.73 -24.23 -27.53
C ARG A 549 27.12 -23.08 -28.46
N THR A 550 26.67 -21.87 -28.17
CA THR A 550 27.31 -20.63 -28.64
C THR A 550 27.60 -19.72 -27.46
N SER A 551 28.87 -19.37 -27.28
CA SER A 551 29.36 -18.57 -26.16
C SER A 551 30.16 -17.38 -26.66
N TYR A 552 29.65 -16.17 -26.45
CA TYR A 552 30.48 -14.97 -26.39
C TYR A 552 29.97 -14.03 -25.31
N SER A 553 30.89 -13.55 -24.47
CA SER A 553 30.65 -12.59 -23.41
C SER A 553 31.61 -11.42 -23.60
N THR A 554 31.07 -10.20 -23.62
CA THR A 554 31.83 -8.95 -23.75
C THR A 554 31.39 -7.97 -22.65
N SER A 555 31.91 -8.19 -21.46
CA SER A 555 31.64 -7.35 -20.29
C SER A 555 32.38 -6.01 -20.37
N TYR A 556 31.68 -4.95 -20.79
CA TYR A 556 32.13 -3.57 -20.57
C TYR A 556 31.66 -3.07 -19.20
N HIS A 557 32.61 -2.82 -18.29
CA HIS A 557 32.32 -2.17 -17.01
C HIS A 557 32.17 -0.66 -17.18
N SER A 558 31.14 -0.08 -16.56
CA SER A 558 31.04 1.35 -16.29
C SER A 558 30.57 1.55 -14.84
N PRO A 559 31.22 2.39 -14.02
CA PRO A 559 30.94 2.50 -12.60
C PRO A 559 29.72 3.39 -12.32
N ALA A 560 28.53 2.80 -12.33
CA ALA A 560 27.31 3.46 -11.85
C ALA A 560 27.27 3.48 -10.31
N HIS A 561 27.11 4.66 -9.70
CA HIS A 561 26.94 4.80 -8.26
C HIS A 561 25.58 4.25 -7.80
N HIS A 562 25.58 3.22 -6.96
CA HIS A 562 24.37 2.73 -6.30
C HIS A 562 23.89 3.70 -5.20
N LEU A 563 22.91 4.54 -5.51
CA LEU A 563 22.05 5.17 -4.51
C LEU A 563 20.91 4.21 -4.16
N SER A 564 20.98 3.62 -2.95
CA SER A 564 19.94 2.74 -2.43
C SER A 564 18.80 3.54 -1.83
N THR A 565 17.70 3.74 -2.58
CA THR A 565 16.48 4.39 -2.08
C THR A 565 15.57 3.38 -1.38
N GLY A 566 15.95 2.99 -0.16
CA GLY A 566 15.06 2.25 0.74
C GLY A 566 13.88 3.10 1.18
N SER A 567 12.68 2.80 0.69
CA SER A 567 11.45 3.56 0.94
C SER A 567 10.58 2.87 1.99
N ASN A 568 10.97 2.94 3.27
CA ASN A 568 10.12 2.52 4.38
C ASN A 568 9.03 3.58 4.63
N ASP A 569 7.79 3.15 4.88
CA ASP A 569 6.61 4.03 4.96
C ASP A 569 6.67 4.98 6.17
N SER A 570 7.28 6.15 5.96
CA SER A 570 7.24 7.31 6.84
C SER A 570 7.43 8.57 6.01
N ALA A 571 6.51 9.53 6.11
CA ALA A 571 6.52 10.74 5.30
C ALA A 571 7.61 11.72 5.76
N ILE A 572 8.86 11.47 5.35
CA ILE A 572 9.99 12.37 5.61
C ILE A 572 9.93 13.53 4.61
N VAL A 573 9.69 14.73 5.14
CA VAL A 573 9.71 15.99 4.39
C VAL A 573 11.16 16.29 3.96
N MET A 574 11.38 16.52 2.66
CA MET A 574 12.66 17.09 2.20
C MET A 574 12.75 18.55 2.65
N SER A 575 13.80 18.88 3.40
CA SER A 575 14.08 20.25 3.85
C SER A 575 14.29 21.19 2.66
N THR A 576 13.84 22.44 2.80
CA THR A 576 13.85 23.47 1.75
C THR A 576 15.23 24.08 1.50
N MET A 577 16.20 23.27 1.05
CA MET A 577 17.56 23.75 0.76
C MET A 577 18.20 23.27 -0.56
N GLU A 578 17.53 22.45 -1.38
CA GLU A 578 18.06 22.00 -2.69
C GLU A 578 17.41 22.67 -3.92
N GLY A 579 16.38 23.51 -3.71
CA GLY A 579 15.67 24.26 -4.75
C GLY A 579 16.45 25.41 -5.43
N LYS A 580 17.79 25.32 -5.50
CA LYS A 580 18.67 26.32 -6.13
C LYS A 580 19.79 25.77 -7.02
N TYR A 581 20.02 24.46 -7.05
CA TYR A 581 21.13 23.89 -7.83
C TYR A 581 20.88 23.88 -9.36
N TRP A 582 19.61 23.76 -9.77
CA TRP A 582 19.22 23.62 -11.18
C TRP A 582 19.06 24.94 -11.95
N ASP A 583 18.83 26.06 -11.25
CA ASP A 583 18.64 27.39 -11.85
C ASP A 583 19.96 28.03 -12.32
N GLU A 584 21.11 27.56 -11.83
CA GLU A 584 22.43 28.16 -12.09
C GLU A 584 23.16 27.52 -13.28
N ILE A 585 22.90 26.23 -13.56
CA ILE A 585 23.40 25.52 -14.75
C ILE A 585 22.84 26.14 -16.05
N SER A 586 21.61 26.68 -16.01
CA SER A 586 20.92 27.24 -17.18
C SER A 586 21.37 28.66 -17.59
N ARG A 587 22.47 29.20 -17.02
CA ARG A 587 22.88 30.60 -17.24
C ARG A 587 24.35 30.83 -17.67
N ARG A 588 25.18 29.80 -17.81
CA ARG A 588 26.57 29.94 -18.29
C ARG A 588 26.99 28.78 -19.20
N GLY A 589 27.06 29.03 -20.50
CA GLY A 589 27.49 28.03 -21.50
C GLY A 589 26.98 28.31 -22.90
N GLY A 590 27.38 29.44 -23.49
CA GLY A 590 27.11 29.75 -24.90
C GLY A 590 28.40 29.77 -25.70
N GLY A 591 28.37 29.28 -26.95
CA GLY A 591 29.49 29.38 -27.89
C GLY A 591 29.49 28.30 -28.97
N TYR A 592 29.18 28.71 -30.21
CA TYR A 592 29.45 28.03 -31.48
C TYR A 592 28.66 26.72 -31.77
N ASP A 593 28.15 26.48 -32.99
CA ASP A 593 28.15 27.32 -34.21
C ASP A 593 26.83 27.16 -35.01
N GLU A 594 26.54 28.11 -35.90
CA GLU A 594 25.28 28.17 -36.67
C GLU A 594 25.37 27.51 -38.05
N SER A 595 24.32 26.80 -38.47
CA SER A 595 23.86 26.81 -39.87
C SER A 595 22.55 26.04 -40.08
N TRP A 596 21.44 26.77 -40.30
CA TRP A 596 20.25 26.24 -40.97
C TRP A 596 19.65 27.32 -41.88
N LEU A 597 19.81 27.14 -43.20
CA LEU A 597 19.10 27.92 -44.22
C LEU A 597 17.69 27.33 -44.48
N PRO A 598 16.74 28.13 -45.01
CA PRO A 598 15.33 27.93 -44.73
C PRO A 598 14.63 26.84 -45.56
N LYS A 599 13.44 26.44 -45.07
CA LYS A 599 12.49 25.54 -45.73
C LYS A 599 12.26 25.96 -47.19
N ARG A 600 12.43 25.01 -48.11
CA ARG A 600 11.82 25.07 -49.45
C ARG A 600 10.46 24.36 -49.41
N GLU A 601 9.44 25.02 -49.94
CA GLU A 601 8.19 24.37 -50.33
C GLU A 601 8.46 23.35 -51.45
N ARG A 602 7.70 22.26 -51.48
CA ARG A 602 7.50 21.47 -52.70
C ARG A 602 6.03 21.41 -53.04
N ARG A 603 5.72 21.78 -54.27
CA ARG A 603 4.37 21.71 -54.86
C ARG A 603 4.00 20.27 -55.18
N GLN A 604 2.71 20.03 -55.34
CA GLN A 604 2.23 18.87 -56.10
C GLN A 604 2.64 19.00 -57.57
N SER A 605 2.84 17.85 -58.21
CA SER A 605 2.81 17.68 -59.66
C SER A 605 2.18 16.32 -59.92
N ASP A 606 1.03 16.29 -60.57
CA ASP A 606 0.42 15.06 -61.07
C ASP A 606 1.28 14.48 -62.19
N GLU A 607 1.34 13.15 -62.29
CA GLU A 607 1.58 12.49 -63.57
C GLU A 607 0.76 11.20 -63.62
N LYS A 608 0.35 10.80 -64.83
CA LYS A 608 -0.56 9.68 -65.08
C LYS A 608 0.20 8.50 -65.68
N ASP A 609 -0.29 7.29 -65.40
CA ASP A 609 -0.54 6.18 -66.35
C ASP A 609 -0.55 4.84 -65.59
N GLY A 610 -1.20 3.76 -66.05
CA GLY A 610 -2.10 3.64 -67.19
C GLY A 610 -2.51 2.19 -67.46
N GLY A 611 -3.83 1.91 -67.52
CA GLY A 611 -4.40 0.59 -67.86
C GLY A 611 -4.48 -0.43 -66.69
N GLY A 612 -5.39 -1.41 -66.72
CA GLY A 612 -6.54 -1.55 -67.62
C GLY A 612 -7.29 -2.90 -67.55
N GLY A 613 -8.62 -2.84 -67.46
CA GLY A 613 -9.56 -3.96 -67.72
C GLY A 613 -9.92 -4.86 -66.51
N GLY A 614 -11.18 -5.31 -66.35
CA GLY A 614 -12.40 -4.93 -67.07
C GLY A 614 -13.64 -5.83 -66.80
N GLY A 615 -14.84 -5.25 -66.95
CA GLY A 615 -16.15 -5.95 -66.97
C GLY A 615 -16.76 -6.32 -65.61
N GLU A 616 -18.09 -6.39 -65.40
CA GLU A 616 -19.29 -5.95 -66.17
C GLU A 616 -20.40 -5.48 -65.19
N LYS A 617 -21.15 -4.39 -65.46
CA LYS A 617 -22.59 -4.31 -65.90
C LYS A 617 -23.57 -5.24 -65.13
N CYS A 618 -24.79 -4.84 -64.75
CA CYS A 618 -25.81 -3.95 -65.38
C CYS A 618 -26.49 -3.01 -64.35
N LYS A 619 -26.86 -1.76 -64.69
CA LYS A 619 -28.20 -1.26 -65.18
C LYS A 619 -29.42 -1.65 -64.30
N GLY A 620 -30.33 -0.72 -63.94
CA GLY A 620 -30.37 0.72 -64.24
C GLY A 620 -31.55 1.50 -63.61
N ASP A 621 -31.53 2.81 -63.83
CA ASP A 621 -32.46 3.90 -63.39
C ASP A 621 -33.61 4.09 -64.45
N PRO A 622 -34.55 5.10 -64.44
CA PRO A 622 -34.68 6.28 -63.55
C PRO A 622 -36.12 6.74 -63.14
N SER A 623 -36.21 7.74 -62.24
CA SER A 623 -37.07 8.94 -62.42
C SER A 623 -36.86 10.05 -61.36
N GLN A 624 -36.99 11.31 -61.78
CA GLN A 624 -36.87 12.58 -61.00
C GLN A 624 -37.61 13.72 -61.75
N PRO A 625 -37.72 14.98 -61.26
CA PRO A 625 -37.13 15.65 -60.08
C PRO A 625 -38.16 15.82 -58.93
N THR A 626 -38.36 16.88 -58.10
CA THR A 626 -37.90 18.29 -57.95
C THR A 626 -38.22 18.73 -56.49
N GLU A 627 -37.75 19.82 -55.85
CA GLU A 627 -36.94 21.01 -56.22
C GLU A 627 -36.13 21.52 -54.97
N HIS A 628 -35.98 22.84 -54.81
CA HIS A 628 -35.36 23.59 -53.71
C HIS A 628 -36.13 23.52 -52.36
N LYS A 629 -35.56 23.83 -51.18
CA LYS A 629 -34.47 24.74 -50.76
C LYS A 629 -33.75 24.18 -49.51
N GLY A 630 -32.49 24.58 -49.25
CA GLY A 630 -31.67 24.04 -48.15
C GLY A 630 -31.32 25.00 -47.01
N LYS A 631 -30.70 24.45 -45.94
CA LYS A 631 -29.95 25.15 -44.88
C LYS A 631 -28.78 24.28 -44.40
N ARG A 632 -27.64 24.88 -44.04
CA ARG A 632 -26.51 24.23 -43.36
C ARG A 632 -26.51 24.59 -41.86
N PRO A 633 -26.10 23.69 -40.95
CA PRO A 633 -25.51 24.07 -39.67
C PRO A 633 -23.99 24.30 -39.81
N GLU A 634 -23.42 25.13 -38.94
CA GLU A 634 -22.02 25.56 -39.01
C GLU A 634 -21.07 24.68 -38.18
N LYS A 635 -19.77 24.72 -38.50
CA LYS A 635 -18.71 24.15 -37.65
C LYS A 635 -18.06 25.27 -36.82
N THR A 636 -18.19 25.23 -35.50
CA THR A 636 -17.49 26.15 -34.59
C THR A 636 -16.32 25.47 -33.90
N LEU A 637 -15.10 25.80 -34.31
CA LEU A 637 -13.95 25.69 -33.41
C LEU A 637 -13.94 26.91 -32.48
N SER A 638 -13.63 26.71 -31.20
CA SER A 638 -13.02 27.75 -30.38
C SER A 638 -11.94 27.14 -29.50
N LYS A 639 -10.88 27.92 -29.21
CA LYS A 639 -9.71 27.47 -28.46
C LYS A 639 -9.82 27.94 -27.01
N ALA A 640 -9.64 27.04 -26.05
CA ALA A 640 -9.50 27.42 -24.65
C ALA A 640 -8.15 28.15 -24.44
N LYS A 641 -8.21 29.37 -23.89
CA LYS A 641 -7.08 30.04 -23.23
C LYS A 641 -7.58 30.87 -22.05
N SER A 642 -6.97 30.62 -20.89
CA SER A 642 -6.71 31.55 -19.77
C SER A 642 -7.72 32.65 -19.43
N PHE A 643 -8.10 32.74 -18.15
CA PHE A 643 -7.97 34.02 -17.44
C PHE A 643 -7.69 33.82 -15.94
N TRP A 644 -6.68 34.55 -15.43
CA TRP A 644 -6.42 34.74 -14.00
C TRP A 644 -7.09 36.04 -13.57
N GLY A 645 -7.87 36.04 -12.48
CA GLY A 645 -8.57 37.22 -11.98
C GLY A 645 -8.29 37.50 -10.50
N LEU A 646 -7.33 38.38 -10.20
CA LEU A 646 -7.14 38.88 -8.82
C LEU A 646 -8.19 39.97 -8.54
N ASN A 647 -8.96 39.81 -7.46
CA ASN A 647 -9.68 40.93 -6.87
C ASN A 647 -8.71 41.80 -6.06
N ARG A 648 -8.47 43.03 -6.54
CA ARG A 648 -7.65 44.04 -5.85
C ARG A 648 -8.55 44.87 -4.93
N VAL A 649 -8.21 44.92 -3.65
CA VAL A 649 -8.92 45.77 -2.67
C VAL A 649 -8.67 47.25 -2.97
N VAL A 650 -9.74 48.05 -2.99
CA VAL A 650 -9.67 49.52 -3.02
C VAL A 650 -10.37 50.05 -1.76
N LYS A 651 -9.68 50.90 -0.99
CA LYS A 651 -10.24 51.55 0.20
C LYS A 651 -10.79 52.95 -0.15
N GLY A 652 -12.06 53.15 0.15
CA GLY A 652 -12.55 54.39 0.77
C GLY A 652 -13.02 55.53 -0.13
N ARG A 653 -14.27 55.94 0.08
CA ARG A 653 -14.56 57.24 0.72
C ARG A 653 -15.95 57.22 1.37
N SER A 654 -16.15 58.11 2.35
CA SER A 654 -17.40 58.28 3.10
C SER A 654 -18.23 59.46 2.58
N LYS A 655 -19.55 59.28 2.62
CA LYS A 655 -20.69 60.24 2.57
C LYS A 655 -21.94 59.39 2.21
N GLY A 656 -23.12 59.60 2.78
CA GLY A 656 -23.56 60.53 3.81
C GLY A 656 -25.09 60.56 3.84
N CYS A 657 -25.68 61.00 4.96
CA CYS A 657 -27.07 60.73 5.40
C CYS A 657 -27.26 59.27 5.85
#